data_AF-A0ABD2CR53-F1
#
_entry.id   AF-A0ABD2CR53-F1
#
_cell.length_a   1.000
_cell.length_b   1.000
_cell.length_c   1.000
_cell.angle_alpha   90.00
_cell.angle_beta   90.00
_cell.angle_gamma   90.00
#
_symmetry.space_group_name_H-M   'P 1'
#
loop_
_entity.id
_entity.type
_entity.pdbx_description
1 polymer ?
#
loop_
_entity_poly.entity_id
_entity_poly.type
_entity_poly.pdbx_seq_one_letter_code
_entity_poly.pdbx_strand_id
1 'polypeptide(L)'
;MNTPNDESINYNLISEEEITDERIIELTIITIENIIRNEDTNVIISVEHNSNILGESNPIKIEAGIKEPPPVYDVNFSIQIPVFISDRNAIDRLVSTPFLITVSSVNKDENVTPTVVDTARTKKSRIPSKKDFKLKIIGLCNVDLMPILLGENLFMEKLILETAQFTFDGNAVSWPNLPCLTIKIKQEQKPFFPSDLEFNFLNITIESIFNPLSSFTDNMDYKAGTILYGEQEDPEAIIHGDGKLIHDQDIEKSKCWKSLSHLTSRARLSKYKLACNYNDVKNTLAEELKLQNIVEKDVPRIQWNTMSRHILQNDDIKKLQRQIFKYKYWPFQFMVTETQNNKVKVKFGEMSKVYQCYVDLSELLFPGQRKTRIASQLHTFNATDLMENTGFEKNIFLIDTEMKESKEKDKRGKASTKNTSVITEIEILASEPVVTENNEPVFVIIEIEIYRPLVACRLAKDFSNLIHQLTTPTDKKPYYPYSADLTKDQYTKCIETLMRTMTESYRDFCQETDKESFPSYEENIQDEHLKFCYVPDELTCFIQYLYKTGAYLSMYNALKTKVILLLDHKFKLPSYTLNFYEEQNFIVNAYTYLVELMHTIVNKTIEVNFWSDSRSIVSDLKRFYFYADEAYELGYIEEARKYYTTIIDKEKNDPTTWTNYAVFLLTIGDIERAEECCQEAIILNNRHKIALLVYAAILMEKRLFREAEIFFRSITDFYPLFAEGWTILHLFYIRIEYYPGIDIAIRIAKECMEDKNRDTEIDDREPLAWSMIHCPQDNIYMITTTLLLKFHLYDLAGIALAQEMSLTGRSTYLLYYMAVQHYLLHRHDDALSHLKEARCQYGMDYSIACLMGHCYFQEGDFEEAIKCYEFANMLFNRPDNIYLLQLRVGLCYENKKEYEKAKKVFLNACQTSPTSQSWLHVGISFYELNQLKEAEVALIEANKIDNCNVDVWGYLCLLNLSLNRYEEFAQCYRQAIKYNLKNEKLLNAIKEFMERLNYEVEILQVT
;
A
#
# COMPACT_ATOMS: atom_id res chain seq x y z
N MET A 1 60.70 -25.24 8.75
CA MET A 1 61.99 -24.69 8.28
C MET A 1 61.72 -23.31 7.74
N ASN A 2 62.49 -22.34 8.25
CA ASN A 2 62.75 -20.99 7.77
C ASN A 2 61.66 -19.91 7.97
N THR A 3 61.85 -19.16 9.05
CA THR A 3 61.75 -17.70 9.09
C THR A 3 62.72 -17.05 8.08
N PRO A 4 62.38 -15.87 7.56
CA PRO A 4 62.99 -14.60 8.02
C PRO A 4 61.93 -13.47 8.08
N ASN A 5 62.09 -12.26 8.63
CA ASN A 5 63.09 -11.56 9.42
C ASN A 5 62.36 -10.33 10.01
N ASP A 6 62.72 -9.92 11.23
CA ASP A 6 62.35 -8.63 11.80
C ASP A 6 62.98 -7.47 11.01
N GLU A 7 62.17 -6.50 10.59
CA GLU A 7 62.61 -5.11 10.40
C GLU A 7 61.65 -4.18 11.16
N SER A 8 62.16 -3.71 12.29
CA SER A 8 61.62 -2.62 13.09
C SER A 8 61.63 -1.31 12.29
N ILE A 9 60.44 -0.80 11.95
CA ILE A 9 60.26 0.60 11.58
C ILE A 9 59.50 1.30 12.71
N ASN A 10 60.19 2.25 13.34
CA ASN A 10 59.71 3.21 14.32
C ASN A 10 58.35 3.82 13.92
N TYR A 11 57.30 3.52 14.68
CA TYR A 11 56.19 4.45 14.85
C TYR A 11 56.51 5.41 15.98
N ASN A 12 57.22 6.48 15.64
CA ASN A 12 57.19 7.70 16.43
C ASN A 12 55.77 8.28 16.36
N LEU A 13 55.12 8.34 17.51
CA LEU A 13 54.37 9.50 18.01
C LEU A 13 53.75 10.39 16.91
N ILE A 14 52.60 9.98 16.40
CA ILE A 14 51.60 10.92 15.88
C ILE A 14 50.35 10.68 16.72
N SER A 15 50.15 11.63 17.62
CA SER A 15 49.03 11.84 18.54
C SER A 15 47.76 11.06 18.20
N GLU A 16 47.43 10.11 19.08
CA GLU A 16 46.04 9.83 19.44
C GLU A 16 45.40 11.16 19.82
N GLU A 17 44.65 11.78 18.90
CA GLU A 17 43.64 12.76 19.31
C GLU A 17 42.63 11.97 20.13
N GLU A 18 42.78 12.05 21.47
CA GLU A 18 41.76 11.64 22.42
C GLU A 18 40.41 12.15 21.92
N ILE A 19 39.56 11.24 21.45
CA ILE A 19 38.15 11.51 21.25
C ILE A 19 37.63 11.80 22.65
N THR A 20 37.58 13.07 23.03
CA THR A 20 37.03 13.45 24.31
C THR A 20 35.54 13.08 24.28
N ASP A 21 35.15 12.13 25.13
CA ASP A 21 33.75 11.73 25.39
C ASP A 21 32.92 12.87 26.01
N GLU A 22 33.56 13.99 26.32
CA GLU A 22 32.95 15.17 26.91
C GLU A 22 32.36 16.08 25.82
N ARG A 23 31.13 16.55 26.05
CA ARG A 23 30.45 17.60 25.27
C ARG A 23 30.09 18.73 26.20
N ILE A 24 30.37 19.96 25.78
CA ILE A 24 30.03 21.15 26.57
C ILE A 24 28.82 21.82 25.93
N ILE A 25 27.74 21.92 26.70
CA ILE A 25 26.55 22.70 26.33
C ILE A 25 26.64 24.05 27.04
N GLU A 26 26.61 25.13 26.27
CA GLU A 26 26.57 26.50 26.78
C GLU A 26 25.13 27.01 26.78
N LEU A 27 24.55 27.26 27.97
CA LEU A 27 23.24 27.89 28.13
C LEU A 27 23.46 29.36 28.51
N THR A 28 22.97 30.28 27.68
CA THR A 28 23.06 31.73 27.90
C THR A 28 21.67 32.34 28.00
N ILE A 29 21.39 33.05 29.08
CA ILE A 29 20.20 33.89 29.25
C ILE A 29 20.56 35.29 28.74
N ILE A 30 19.92 35.72 27.64
CA ILE A 30 20.25 36.96 26.95
C ILE A 30 19.49 38.13 27.57
N THR A 31 18.15 38.07 27.54
CA THR A 31 17.28 39.16 27.99
C THR A 31 16.17 38.67 28.91
N ILE A 32 15.70 39.58 29.76
CA ILE A 32 14.47 39.44 30.54
C ILE A 32 13.55 40.63 30.23
N GLU A 33 12.30 40.34 29.91
CA GLU A 33 11.34 41.30 29.34
C GLU A 33 10.04 41.31 30.15
N ASN A 34 9.31 42.43 30.10
CA ASN A 34 7.94 42.56 30.60
C ASN A 34 7.74 42.29 32.12
N ILE A 35 8.77 42.43 32.96
CA ILE A 35 8.61 42.34 34.41
C ILE A 35 8.23 43.72 34.97
N ILE A 36 7.01 43.82 35.51
CA ILE A 36 6.47 45.05 36.11
C ILE A 36 6.45 44.88 37.63
N ARG A 37 7.05 45.84 38.34
CA ARG A 37 7.07 45.91 39.82
C ARG A 37 6.73 47.32 40.31
N ASN A 38 6.12 47.39 41.49
CA ASN A 38 5.75 48.66 42.12
C ASN A 38 6.96 49.36 42.78
N GLU A 39 8.06 48.63 42.99
CA GLU A 39 9.28 49.11 43.64
C GLU A 39 10.52 48.60 42.88
N ASP A 40 11.62 49.35 42.97
CA ASP A 40 12.92 48.96 42.40
C ASP A 40 13.43 47.68 43.07
N THR A 41 13.38 46.57 42.34
CA THR A 41 13.70 45.23 42.87
C THR A 41 14.93 44.67 42.17
N ASN A 42 15.82 44.05 42.95
CA ASN A 42 16.95 43.32 42.41
C ASN A 42 16.52 41.88 42.16
N VAL A 43 16.79 41.38 40.96
CA VAL A 43 16.37 40.05 40.50
C VAL A 43 17.59 39.19 40.24
N ILE A 44 17.56 37.96 40.77
CA ILE A 44 18.55 36.92 40.52
C ILE A 44 17.87 35.80 39.75
N ILE A 45 18.55 35.33 38.70
CA ILE A 45 18.12 34.19 37.90
C ILE A 45 19.00 33.00 38.26
N SER A 46 18.39 31.90 38.71
CA SER A 46 19.09 30.64 38.96
C SER A 46 18.67 29.59 37.93
N VAL A 47 19.63 28.78 37.49
CA VAL A 47 19.40 27.65 36.58
C VAL A 47 19.65 26.37 37.35
N GLU A 48 18.68 25.47 37.33
CA GLU A 48 18.67 24.21 38.06
C GLU A 48 18.46 23.04 37.09
N HIS A 49 19.17 21.93 37.34
CA HIS A 49 18.94 20.65 36.67
C HIS A 49 18.93 19.54 37.70
N ASN A 50 17.87 18.71 37.69
CA ASN A 50 17.70 17.59 38.60
C ASN A 50 17.92 17.94 40.10
N SER A 51 17.31 19.03 40.57
CA SER A 51 17.44 19.54 41.95
C SER A 51 18.82 20.08 42.34
N ASN A 52 19.73 20.27 41.38
CA ASN A 52 21.03 20.89 41.59
C ASN A 52 21.11 22.25 40.89
N ILE A 53 21.47 23.30 41.64
CA ILE A 53 21.70 24.64 41.10
C ILE A 53 23.03 24.64 40.34
N LEU A 54 22.98 24.90 39.04
CA LEU A 54 24.15 24.95 38.15
C LEU A 54 24.83 26.32 38.15
N GLY A 55 24.07 27.39 38.39
CA GLY A 55 24.59 28.75 38.50
C GLY A 55 23.52 29.79 38.81
N GLU A 56 23.96 30.96 39.29
CA GLU A 56 23.11 32.13 39.60
C GLU A 56 23.67 33.38 38.90
N SER A 57 22.79 34.22 38.36
CA SER A 57 23.16 35.48 37.73
C SER A 57 23.55 36.56 38.75
N ASN A 58 24.29 37.57 38.31
CA ASN A 58 24.43 38.80 39.10
C ASN A 58 23.06 39.47 39.30
N PRO A 59 22.83 40.21 40.40
CA PRO A 59 21.56 40.90 40.64
C PRO A 59 21.28 41.96 39.56
N ILE A 60 20.18 41.79 38.84
CA ILE A 60 19.69 42.73 37.82
C ILE A 60 18.71 43.69 38.47
N LYS A 61 18.94 45.00 38.34
CA LYS A 61 18.03 46.01 38.88
C LYS A 61 16.85 46.22 37.94
N ILE A 62 15.65 45.86 38.38
CA ILE A 62 14.40 46.14 37.66
C ILE A 62 13.78 47.42 38.24
N GLU A 63 13.55 48.40 37.37
CA GLU A 63 13.01 49.70 37.75
C GLU A 63 11.49 49.63 37.98
N ALA A 64 10.99 50.42 38.93
CA ALA A 64 9.56 50.50 39.23
C ALA A 64 8.76 51.21 38.11
N GLY A 65 7.54 50.71 37.85
CA GLY A 65 6.56 51.35 36.96
C GLY A 65 6.47 50.77 35.54
N ILE A 66 5.39 51.11 34.84
CA ILE A 66 5.13 50.68 33.46
C ILE A 66 5.80 51.69 32.51
N LYS A 67 6.69 51.20 31.63
CA LYS A 67 7.31 51.99 30.56
C LYS A 67 6.80 51.54 29.20
N GLU A 68 6.52 52.47 28.29
CA GLU A 68 6.21 52.21 26.88
C GLU A 68 7.34 52.78 26.00
N PRO A 69 8.05 51.95 25.20
CA PRO A 69 7.91 50.50 25.05
C PRO A 69 8.35 49.70 26.30
N PRO A 70 7.88 48.45 26.47
CA PRO A 70 8.22 47.63 27.62
C PRO A 70 9.74 47.47 27.78
N PRO A 71 10.26 47.55 29.02
CA PRO A 71 11.69 47.50 29.25
C PRO A 71 12.25 46.09 28.99
N VAL A 72 13.30 46.04 28.16
CA VAL A 72 14.13 44.85 27.92
C VAL A 72 15.40 45.03 28.74
N TYR A 73 15.68 44.09 29.64
CA TYR A 73 16.89 44.11 30.46
C TYR A 73 17.87 43.04 29.98
N ASP A 74 19.09 43.46 29.64
CA ASP A 74 20.16 42.55 29.26
C ASP A 74 20.71 41.82 30.48
N VAL A 75 20.78 40.49 30.39
CA VAL A 75 21.24 39.58 31.44
C VAL A 75 22.64 39.05 31.10
N ASN A 76 22.81 38.51 29.88
CA ASN A 76 24.04 37.89 29.39
C ASN A 76 24.72 36.92 30.39
N PHE A 77 23.93 36.11 31.07
CA PHE A 77 24.40 35.11 32.03
C PHE A 77 24.57 33.76 31.33
N SER A 78 25.78 33.19 31.33
CA SER A 78 26.05 31.89 30.72
C SER A 78 26.56 30.84 31.70
N ILE A 79 26.18 29.59 31.45
CA ILE A 79 26.63 28.40 32.19
C ILE A 79 27.12 27.38 31.16
N GLN A 80 28.24 26.72 31.47
CA GLN A 80 28.75 25.58 30.72
C GLN A 80 28.40 24.29 31.44
N ILE A 81 27.83 23.35 30.71
CA ILE A 81 27.35 22.06 31.23
C ILE A 81 28.17 20.97 30.52
N PRO A 82 29.18 20.40 31.19
CA PRO A 82 29.91 19.26 30.65
C PRO A 82 29.05 17.99 30.76
N VAL A 83 28.92 17.25 29.66
CA VAL A 83 28.19 15.99 29.57
C VAL A 83 29.12 14.92 29.00
N PHE A 84 29.27 13.81 29.72
CA PHE A 84 30.03 12.65 29.26
C PHE A 84 29.11 11.68 28.53
N ILE A 85 29.39 11.42 27.25
CA ILE A 85 28.55 10.56 26.39
C ILE A 85 28.59 9.10 26.85
N SER A 86 29.67 8.68 27.51
CA SER A 86 29.80 7.32 28.07
C SER A 86 28.95 7.08 29.32
N ASP A 87 28.45 8.14 29.99
CA ASP A 87 27.57 8.00 31.15
C ASP A 87 26.08 8.01 30.73
N ARG A 88 25.53 6.81 30.52
CA ARG A 88 24.10 6.60 30.20
C ARG A 88 23.16 7.30 31.18
N ASN A 89 23.45 7.26 32.49
CA ASN A 89 22.58 7.85 33.51
C ASN A 89 22.59 9.37 33.47
N ALA A 90 23.73 9.99 33.13
CA ALA A 90 23.81 11.42 32.93
C ALA A 90 22.97 11.87 31.73
N ILE A 91 23.02 11.12 30.62
CA ILE A 91 22.23 11.42 29.42
C ILE A 91 20.73 11.18 29.65
N ASP A 92 20.37 10.07 30.31
CA ASP A 92 18.96 9.80 30.63
C ASP A 92 18.36 10.91 31.50
N ARG A 93 19.12 11.43 32.48
CA ARG A 93 18.72 12.62 33.27
C ARG A 93 18.57 13.88 32.41
N LEU A 94 19.49 14.09 31.47
CA LEU A 94 19.46 15.25 30.56
C LEU A 94 18.21 15.25 29.68
N VAL A 95 17.78 14.06 29.26
CA VAL A 95 16.67 13.80 28.34
C VAL A 95 15.33 13.78 29.09
N SER A 96 15.30 13.24 30.31
CA SER A 96 14.10 13.07 31.14
C SER A 96 13.72 14.31 31.94
N THR A 97 14.69 15.16 32.29
CA THR A 97 14.47 16.34 33.14
C THR A 97 14.84 17.63 32.41
N PRO A 98 13.87 18.54 32.18
CA PRO A 98 14.16 19.84 31.58
C PRO A 98 14.90 20.72 32.59
N PHE A 99 15.60 21.74 32.09
CA PHE A 99 16.27 22.72 32.94
C PHE A 99 15.24 23.70 33.49
N LEU A 100 15.24 23.89 34.81
CA LEU A 100 14.34 24.82 35.48
C LEU A 100 15.08 26.15 35.68
N ILE A 101 14.49 27.23 35.21
CA ILE A 101 15.01 28.58 35.41
C ILE A 101 14.09 29.29 36.41
N THR A 102 14.66 29.69 37.55
CA THR A 102 13.94 30.38 38.60
C THR A 102 14.39 31.83 38.67
N VAL A 103 13.44 32.75 38.61
CA VAL A 103 13.67 34.18 38.75
C VAL A 103 13.19 34.58 40.15
N SER A 104 14.07 35.14 40.97
CA SER A 104 13.79 35.48 42.37
C SER A 104 14.18 36.92 42.71
N SER A 105 13.43 37.56 43.61
CA SER A 105 13.75 38.91 44.10
C SER A 105 14.55 38.86 45.40
N VAL A 106 15.55 39.73 45.49
CA VAL A 106 16.32 39.99 46.71
C VAL A 106 15.77 41.22 47.41
N ASN A 107 15.36 41.08 48.69
CA ASN A 107 14.95 42.23 49.49
C ASN A 107 16.18 43.05 49.90
N LYS A 108 16.11 44.36 49.65
CA LYS A 108 17.12 45.34 50.06
C LYS A 108 17.03 45.58 51.57
N ASP A 109 17.65 44.73 52.36
CA ASP A 109 18.17 45.10 53.68
C ASP A 109 19.37 44.21 53.97
N GLU A 110 20.54 44.69 53.56
CA GLU A 110 21.85 44.59 54.23
C GLU A 110 22.96 44.92 53.19
N ASN A 111 23.62 46.06 53.37
CA ASN A 111 24.70 46.57 52.54
C ASN A 111 25.88 45.59 52.49
N VAL A 112 26.31 45.18 51.29
CA VAL A 112 27.65 44.62 51.08
C VAL A 112 28.29 45.30 49.87
N THR A 113 29.30 46.12 50.16
CA THR A 113 30.26 46.70 49.22
C THR A 113 31.15 45.62 48.60
N PRO A 114 31.57 45.72 47.32
CA PRO A 114 32.40 44.72 46.68
C PRO A 114 33.88 44.94 47.04
N THR A 115 34.49 44.02 47.77
CA THR A 115 35.96 43.93 47.87
C THR A 115 36.51 43.04 46.77
N VAL A 116 37.27 43.68 45.88
CA VAL A 116 38.19 43.09 44.91
C VAL A 116 39.11 42.07 45.59
N VAL A 117 39.24 40.87 45.04
CA VAL A 117 40.29 39.93 45.45
C VAL A 117 41.04 39.45 44.21
N ASP A 118 42.29 39.90 44.14
CA ASP A 118 43.36 39.41 43.30
C ASP A 118 43.78 37.97 43.65
N THR A 119 44.40 37.36 42.64
CA THR A 119 44.90 35.98 42.54
C THR A 119 45.71 35.39 43.72
N ALA A 120 45.61 34.06 43.83
CA ALA A 120 46.63 33.06 44.21
C ALA A 120 46.52 32.27 45.55
N ARG A 121 46.39 30.93 45.36
CA ARG A 121 46.97 29.79 46.11
C ARG A 121 46.56 29.46 47.56
N THR A 122 45.88 28.29 47.64
CA THR A 122 46.11 27.12 48.53
C THR A 122 45.72 27.13 50.03
N LYS A 123 45.01 26.04 50.38
CA LYS A 123 44.85 25.32 51.67
C LYS A 123 43.63 25.64 52.57
N LYS A 124 42.72 24.65 52.58
CA LYS A 124 41.82 24.15 53.65
C LYS A 124 41.64 25.05 54.89
N SER A 125 40.43 25.58 55.06
CA SER A 125 39.81 25.77 56.38
C SER A 125 38.29 25.86 56.30
N ARG A 126 37.63 25.01 57.11
CA ARG A 126 36.26 25.10 57.69
C ARG A 126 35.24 26.02 57.01
N ILE A 127 34.20 25.38 56.47
CA ILE A 127 32.92 25.98 56.05
C ILE A 127 32.24 26.66 57.26
N PRO A 128 31.94 27.98 57.22
CA PRO A 128 30.91 28.57 58.05
C PRO A 128 29.56 28.42 57.35
N SER A 129 28.56 27.98 58.10
CA SER A 129 27.15 27.86 57.70
C SER A 129 26.61 29.17 57.09
N LYS A 130 26.16 29.12 55.82
CA LYS A 130 25.42 30.21 55.16
C LYS A 130 24.09 30.45 55.91
N LYS A 131 23.83 31.71 56.27
CA LYS A 131 22.52 32.21 56.72
C LYS A 131 21.54 32.16 55.55
N ASP A 132 20.33 31.65 55.81
CA ASP A 132 19.22 31.59 54.85
C ASP A 132 18.71 32.99 54.48
N PHE A 133 18.89 33.40 53.23
CA PHE A 133 18.17 34.53 52.65
C PHE A 133 16.79 34.04 52.16
N LYS A 134 15.71 34.65 52.65
CA LYS A 134 14.35 34.37 52.15
C LYS A 134 14.15 35.06 50.79
N LEU A 135 14.54 34.39 49.72
CA LEU A 135 14.27 34.81 48.34
C LEU A 135 12.78 34.61 48.01
N LYS A 136 12.13 35.61 47.40
CA LYS A 136 10.75 35.50 46.93
C LYS A 136 10.76 35.19 45.43
N ILE A 137 10.15 34.08 45.02
CA ILE A 137 10.10 33.65 43.62
C ILE A 137 9.18 34.60 42.82
N ILE A 138 9.70 35.14 41.73
CA ILE A 138 9.01 36.00 40.76
C ILE A 138 8.34 35.15 39.71
N GLY A 139 9.05 34.17 39.15
CA GLY A 139 8.53 33.26 38.14
C GLY A 139 9.47 32.11 37.84
N LEU A 140 8.94 31.10 37.18
CA LEU A 140 9.57 29.82 36.84
C LEU A 140 9.33 29.53 35.36
N CYS A 141 10.31 28.99 34.67
CA CYS A 141 10.12 28.40 33.34
C CYS A 141 11.05 27.20 33.14
N ASN A 142 10.71 26.31 32.21
CA ASN A 142 11.53 25.14 31.89
C ASN A 142 12.05 25.17 30.45
N VAL A 143 13.13 24.44 30.20
CA VAL A 143 13.80 24.36 28.89
C VAL A 143 14.17 22.92 28.58
N ASP A 144 13.82 22.47 27.38
CA ASP A 144 14.10 21.12 26.88
C ASP A 144 15.28 21.14 25.90
N LEU A 145 16.30 20.32 26.15
CA LEU A 145 17.53 20.27 25.33
C LEU A 145 17.44 19.37 24.09
N MET A 146 16.28 18.79 23.80
CA MET A 146 16.11 17.92 22.62
C MET A 146 16.67 18.46 21.30
N PRO A 147 16.51 19.76 20.94
CA PRO A 147 17.04 20.25 19.66
C PRO A 147 18.55 20.01 19.52
N ILE A 148 19.33 20.21 20.59
CA ILE A 148 20.77 19.95 20.61
C ILE A 148 21.06 18.44 20.50
N LEU A 149 20.34 17.62 21.27
CA LEU A 149 20.50 16.16 21.26
C LEU A 149 20.15 15.52 19.91
N LEU A 150 19.27 16.16 19.13
CA LEU A 150 18.89 15.74 17.79
C LEU A 150 19.85 16.26 16.70
N GLY A 151 20.83 17.10 17.06
CA GLY A 151 21.91 17.53 16.17
C GLY A 151 21.94 19.01 15.82
N GLU A 152 21.09 19.85 16.41
CA GLU A 152 21.23 21.30 16.25
C GLU A 152 22.44 21.82 17.04
N ASN A 153 23.25 22.69 16.45
CA ASN A 153 24.42 23.25 17.14
C ASN A 153 24.07 24.50 17.98
N LEU A 154 22.94 25.13 17.69
CA LEU A 154 22.51 26.39 18.30
C LEU A 154 20.99 26.55 18.13
N PHE A 155 20.28 26.81 19.23
CA PHE A 155 18.90 27.27 19.17
C PHE A 155 18.64 28.42 20.15
N MET A 156 17.67 29.26 19.83
CA MET A 156 17.20 30.34 20.71
C MET A 156 15.70 30.19 20.94
N GLU A 157 15.27 30.37 22.18
CA GLU A 157 13.88 30.19 22.58
C GLU A 157 13.45 31.33 23.51
N LYS A 158 12.19 31.77 23.36
CA LYS A 158 11.58 32.79 24.21
C LYS A 158 10.58 32.10 25.16
N LEU A 159 10.89 32.11 26.45
CA LEU A 159 10.16 31.37 27.48
C LEU A 159 9.31 32.31 28.32
N ILE A 160 8.09 31.90 28.66
CA ILE A 160 7.21 32.67 29.53
C ILE A 160 7.51 32.33 30.98
N LEU A 161 7.63 33.36 31.82
CA LEU A 161 7.84 33.21 33.26
C LEU A 161 6.50 33.03 33.97
N GLU A 162 6.27 31.81 34.45
CA GLU A 162 5.04 31.41 35.14
C GLU A 162 5.15 31.69 36.65
N THR A 163 4.09 32.20 37.26
CA THR A 163 4.11 32.56 38.69
C THR A 163 3.65 31.40 39.60
N ALA A 164 4.08 31.42 40.87
CA ALA A 164 3.81 30.34 41.83
C ALA A 164 2.41 30.39 42.47
N GLN A 165 1.67 31.51 42.39
CA GLN A 165 0.33 31.67 42.97
C GLN A 165 -0.65 32.13 41.89
N PHE A 166 -1.71 31.34 41.70
CA PHE A 166 -2.83 31.67 40.81
C PHE A 166 -3.73 32.71 41.49
N THR A 167 -3.85 33.89 40.90
CA THR A 167 -4.99 34.79 41.13
C THR A 167 -5.79 34.84 39.83
N PHE A 168 -6.92 34.12 39.79
CA PHE A 168 -7.96 34.41 38.81
C PHE A 168 -8.57 35.75 39.21
N ASP A 169 -8.05 36.85 38.66
CA ASP A 169 -8.61 38.17 38.92
C ASP A 169 -8.62 39.05 37.66
N GLY A 170 -9.56 39.99 37.60
CA GLY A 170 -10.08 40.68 36.41
C GLY A 170 -9.16 41.61 35.61
N ASN A 171 -7.83 41.47 35.74
CA ASN A 171 -6.83 42.23 34.98
C ASN A 171 -6.07 41.30 34.00
N ALA A 172 -6.77 40.76 33.01
CA ALA A 172 -6.15 39.91 31.99
C ALA A 172 -5.02 40.66 31.26
N VAL A 173 -3.79 40.17 31.39
CA VAL A 173 -2.62 40.68 30.65
C VAL A 173 -2.58 39.98 29.29
N SER A 174 -2.47 40.75 28.20
CA SER A 174 -2.36 40.18 26.85
C SER A 174 -1.06 39.37 26.71
N TRP A 175 -1.10 38.29 25.92
CA TRP A 175 0.06 37.42 25.64
C TRP A 175 1.39 38.15 25.33
N PRO A 176 1.42 39.24 24.53
CA PRO A 176 2.65 39.98 24.23
C PRO A 176 3.28 40.68 25.45
N ASN A 177 2.50 40.91 26.49
CA ASN A 177 2.91 41.63 27.71
C ASN A 177 3.23 40.67 28.86
N LEU A 178 3.22 39.35 28.62
CA LEU A 178 3.63 38.38 29.63
C LEU A 178 5.14 38.48 29.91
N PRO A 179 5.57 38.36 31.17
CA PRO A 179 6.97 38.28 31.54
C PRO A 179 7.66 37.12 30.81
N CYS A 180 8.80 37.38 30.18
CA CYS A 180 9.49 36.36 29.38
C CYS A 180 11.02 36.50 29.42
N LEU A 181 11.69 35.39 29.11
CA LEU A 181 13.14 35.26 29.02
C LEU A 181 13.53 34.82 27.61
N THR A 182 14.56 35.46 27.05
CA THR A 182 15.19 34.97 25.82
C THR A 182 16.45 34.20 26.17
N ILE A 183 16.46 32.91 25.82
CA ILE A 183 17.59 32.02 26.06
C ILE A 183 18.25 31.61 24.74
N LYS A 184 19.54 31.30 24.82
CA LYS A 184 20.35 30.80 23.72
C LYS A 184 21.16 29.63 24.22
N ILE A 185 21.00 28.48 23.58
CA ILE A 185 21.74 27.26 23.91
C ILE A 185 22.62 26.90 22.71
N LYS A 186 23.90 26.67 22.98
CA LYS A 186 24.92 26.41 21.98
C LYS A 186 25.75 25.18 22.35
N GLN A 187 26.15 24.41 21.34
CA GLN A 187 27.13 23.35 21.43
C GLN A 187 28.27 23.60 20.42
N GLU A 188 29.44 22.99 20.64
CA GLU A 188 30.53 22.94 19.65
C GLU A 188 30.08 22.31 18.32
N GLN A 189 30.79 22.60 17.21
CA GLN A 189 30.46 22.15 15.84
C GLN A 189 30.66 20.63 15.58
N LYS A 190 30.62 19.80 16.61
CA LYS A 190 30.66 18.33 16.51
C LYS A 190 29.26 17.78 16.85
N PRO A 191 28.78 16.74 16.15
CA PRO A 191 27.52 16.11 16.52
C PRO A 191 27.56 15.66 17.98
N PHE A 192 26.46 15.89 18.72
CA PHE A 192 26.38 15.56 20.14
C PHE A 192 26.71 14.08 20.38
N PHE A 193 26.14 13.20 19.56
CA PHE A 193 26.44 11.77 19.57
C PHE A 193 27.38 11.39 18.40
N PRO A 194 28.36 10.49 18.60
CA PRO A 194 29.19 9.95 17.52
C PRO A 194 28.36 9.14 16.51
N SER A 195 28.79 9.10 15.24
CA SER A 195 28.08 8.38 14.16
C SER A 195 27.95 6.87 14.40
N ASP A 196 28.83 6.29 15.21
CA ASP A 196 28.91 4.84 15.47
C ASP A 196 27.96 4.38 16.59
N LEU A 197 27.43 5.32 17.39
CA LEU A 197 26.52 5.04 18.51
C LEU A 197 25.06 5.17 18.08
N GLU A 198 24.36 4.03 18.01
CA GLU A 198 22.92 3.99 17.77
C GLU A 198 22.13 4.14 19.07
N PHE A 199 21.41 5.25 19.19
CA PHE A 199 20.48 5.54 20.29
C PHE A 199 19.09 5.89 19.75
N ASN A 200 18.11 5.81 20.63
CA ASN A 200 16.73 6.18 20.39
C ASN A 200 16.10 6.77 21.67
N PHE A 201 14.97 7.44 21.54
CA PHE A 201 14.28 8.07 22.68
C PHE A 201 12.88 7.49 22.80
N LEU A 202 12.54 7.02 24.01
CA LEU A 202 11.23 6.50 24.39
C LEU A 202 10.49 7.55 25.23
N ASN A 203 9.38 8.05 24.72
CA ASN A 203 8.42 8.89 25.44
C ASN A 203 7.26 8.01 25.93
N ILE A 204 6.97 8.05 27.23
CA ILE A 204 5.80 7.41 27.83
C ILE A 204 4.92 8.52 28.41
N THR A 205 3.69 8.63 27.92
CA THR A 205 2.70 9.61 28.38
C THR A 205 1.50 8.87 28.98
N ILE A 206 1.15 9.20 30.23
CA ILE A 206 -0.04 8.70 30.90
C ILE A 206 -1.04 9.84 30.99
N GLU A 207 -2.20 9.69 30.34
CA GLU A 207 -3.20 10.75 30.23
C GLU A 207 -4.13 10.75 31.45
N SER A 208 -5.15 9.89 31.43
CA SER A 208 -6.18 9.85 32.46
C SER A 208 -6.83 8.47 32.54
N ILE A 209 -7.33 8.14 33.74
CA ILE A 209 -8.32 7.09 33.96
C ILE A 209 -9.71 7.71 33.78
N PHE A 210 -10.51 7.09 32.93
CA PHE A 210 -11.90 7.44 32.65
C PHE A 210 -12.84 6.49 33.37
N ASN A 211 -14.06 6.97 33.65
CA ASN A 211 -15.07 6.26 34.41
C ASN A 211 -14.57 5.76 35.79
N PRO A 212 -13.95 6.63 36.63
CA PRO A 212 -13.40 6.21 37.91
C PRO A 212 -14.48 5.62 38.84
N LEU A 213 -14.09 4.64 39.66
CA LEU A 213 -14.98 4.03 40.65
C LEU A 213 -15.48 5.05 41.68
N SER A 214 -16.67 4.83 42.25
CA SER A 214 -17.21 5.67 43.34
C SER A 214 -16.31 5.70 44.60
N SER A 215 -15.44 4.70 44.76
CA SER A 215 -14.41 4.66 45.80
C SER A 215 -13.23 5.63 45.59
N PHE A 216 -13.07 6.17 44.38
CA PHE A 216 -12.01 7.10 44.04
C PHE A 216 -12.45 8.52 44.42
N THR A 217 -11.83 9.07 45.46
CA THR A 217 -12.17 10.39 46.02
C THR A 217 -10.98 11.36 45.94
N ASP A 218 -11.22 12.65 46.17
CA ASP A 218 -10.19 13.70 46.18
C ASP A 218 -9.15 13.52 47.31
N ASN A 219 -9.49 12.76 48.35
CA ASN A 219 -8.62 12.52 49.50
C ASN A 219 -7.66 11.33 49.28
N MET A 220 -7.55 10.83 48.05
CA MET A 220 -6.68 9.72 47.68
C MET A 220 -5.47 10.24 46.88
N ASP A 221 -4.32 9.61 47.09
CA ASP A 221 -3.12 9.78 46.27
C ASP A 221 -3.09 8.68 45.20
N TYR A 222 -2.98 9.10 43.94
CA TYR A 222 -3.01 8.23 42.76
C TYR A 222 -1.63 8.20 42.09
N LYS A 223 -1.07 6.99 41.97
CA LYS A 223 0.21 6.76 41.29
C LYS A 223 0.05 5.76 40.16
N ALA A 224 0.71 6.03 39.04
CA ALA A 224 0.82 5.09 37.92
C ALA A 224 2.27 4.61 37.79
N GLY A 225 2.49 3.40 37.30
CA GLY A 225 3.81 2.79 37.22
C GLY A 225 3.95 1.88 36.00
N THR A 226 5.11 1.91 35.37
CA THR A 226 5.52 0.93 34.35
C THR A 226 6.99 0.55 34.55
N ILE A 227 7.51 -0.34 33.71
CA ILE A 227 8.88 -0.84 33.78
C ILE A 227 9.69 -0.44 32.54
N LEU A 228 11.01 -0.35 32.73
CA LEU A 228 11.99 -0.22 31.65
C LEU A 228 13.13 -1.21 31.87
N TYR A 229 13.45 -2.02 30.86
CA TYR A 229 14.58 -2.95 30.93
C TYR A 229 15.86 -2.20 30.55
N GLY A 230 16.74 -1.99 31.53
CA GLY A 230 18.08 -1.41 31.32
C GLY A 230 19.16 -2.47 31.08
N GLU A 231 20.41 -2.10 31.34
CA GLU A 231 21.56 -3.02 31.29
C GLU A 231 21.51 -4.13 32.36
N GLN A 232 20.91 -3.85 33.52
CA GLN A 232 20.74 -4.81 34.61
C GLN A 232 19.72 -5.91 34.24
N GLU A 233 19.83 -7.09 34.87
CA GLU A 233 18.88 -8.20 34.67
C GLU A 233 17.47 -7.86 35.19
N ASP A 234 17.38 -7.05 36.26
CA ASP A 234 16.11 -6.57 36.80
C ASP A 234 15.66 -5.26 36.11
N PRO A 235 14.36 -5.10 35.81
CA PRO A 235 13.82 -3.88 35.22
C PRO A 235 13.73 -2.72 36.22
N GLU A 236 13.90 -1.49 35.73
CA GLU A 236 13.75 -0.25 36.50
C GLU A 236 12.28 0.19 36.53
N ALA A 237 11.81 0.67 37.70
CA ALA A 237 10.45 1.16 37.89
C ALA A 237 10.31 2.64 37.48
N ILE A 238 9.39 2.93 36.57
CA ILE A 238 8.99 4.29 36.19
C ILE A 238 7.68 4.63 36.88
N ILE A 239 7.75 5.39 37.96
CA ILE A 239 6.55 5.81 38.73
C ILE A 239 6.15 7.25 38.37
N HIS A 240 4.88 7.46 38.06
CA HIS A 240 4.22 8.75 37.82
C HIS A 240 3.33 9.08 39.01
N GLY A 241 3.70 10.11 39.78
CA GLY A 241 2.92 10.60 40.93
C GLY A 241 1.95 11.72 40.56
N ASP A 242 1.27 12.24 41.58
CA ASP A 242 0.43 13.46 41.52
C ASP A 242 -0.80 13.36 40.60
N GLY A 243 -1.39 12.16 40.46
CA GLY A 243 -2.68 12.01 39.80
C GLY A 243 -3.78 12.69 40.61
N LYS A 244 -4.64 13.47 39.95
CA LYS A 244 -5.74 14.20 40.60
C LYS A 244 -7.07 13.87 39.98
N LEU A 245 -8.10 13.75 40.81
CA LEU A 245 -9.48 13.66 40.33
C LEU A 245 -9.92 15.05 39.85
N ILE A 246 -10.40 15.11 38.60
CA ILE A 246 -10.84 16.35 37.94
C ILE A 246 -12.22 16.10 37.34
N HIS A 247 -13.12 17.08 37.45
CA HIS A 247 -14.47 17.02 36.89
C HIS A 247 -14.61 17.79 35.58
N ASP A 248 -13.77 18.79 35.36
CA ASP A 248 -13.83 19.67 34.20
C ASP A 248 -12.94 19.17 33.04
N GLN A 249 -13.18 19.70 31.84
CA GLN A 249 -12.29 19.47 30.69
C GLN A 249 -10.97 20.22 30.80
N ASP A 250 -9.88 19.51 30.52
CA ASP A 250 -8.58 20.13 30.26
C ASP A 250 -8.59 20.78 28.86
N ILE A 251 -8.81 22.10 28.85
CA ILE A 251 -8.79 22.92 27.64
C ILE A 251 -7.36 23.05 27.08
N GLU A 252 -6.36 23.03 27.95
CA GLU A 252 -4.99 23.33 27.57
C GLU A 252 -4.29 22.14 26.92
N LYS A 253 -4.60 20.92 27.39
CA LYS A 253 -4.11 19.63 26.86
C LYS A 253 -2.58 19.56 26.77
N SER A 254 -1.88 20.25 27.65
CA SER A 254 -0.40 20.26 27.70
C SER A 254 0.11 19.06 28.50
N LYS A 255 1.15 18.38 27.99
CA LYS A 255 1.82 17.31 28.73
C LYS A 255 2.66 17.92 29.86
N CYS A 256 2.69 17.29 31.03
CA CYS A 256 3.45 17.71 32.20
C CYS A 256 4.72 16.86 32.35
N TRP A 257 5.85 17.48 32.69
CA TRP A 257 7.08 16.72 32.97
C TRP A 257 6.96 15.94 34.28
N LYS A 258 7.19 14.61 34.25
CA LYS A 258 7.22 13.77 35.45
C LYS A 258 8.21 14.29 36.50
N SER A 259 9.39 14.75 36.09
CA SER A 259 10.43 15.23 37.03
C SER A 259 10.06 16.51 37.77
N LEU A 260 9.15 17.31 37.20
CA LEU A 260 8.69 18.58 37.76
C LEU A 260 7.34 18.45 38.49
N SER A 261 6.93 17.22 38.86
CA SER A 261 5.62 16.99 39.49
C SER A 261 5.47 17.68 40.85
N HIS A 262 6.59 17.91 41.56
CA HIS A 262 6.69 18.66 42.81
C HIS A 262 6.31 20.16 42.68
N LEU A 263 6.29 20.72 41.47
CA LEU A 263 5.90 22.10 41.23
C LEU A 263 4.38 22.23 41.14
N THR A 264 3.82 23.20 41.87
CA THR A 264 2.39 23.55 41.80
C THR A 264 2.08 24.56 40.67
N SER A 265 3.10 25.21 40.12
CA SER A 265 2.98 26.22 39.05
C SER A 265 2.84 25.61 37.65
N ARG A 266 2.40 26.42 36.69
CA ARG A 266 2.35 26.06 35.25
C ARG A 266 3.73 25.78 34.63
N ALA A 267 4.83 26.12 35.31
CA ALA A 267 6.18 25.81 34.85
C ALA A 267 6.49 24.30 34.77
N ARG A 268 5.60 23.41 35.24
CA ARG A 268 5.70 21.96 35.02
C ARG A 268 5.24 21.51 33.62
N LEU A 269 4.49 22.35 32.92
CA LEU A 269 3.96 22.06 31.59
C LEU A 269 5.10 22.02 30.57
N SER A 270 5.02 21.09 29.62
CA SER A 270 5.93 20.97 28.51
C SER A 270 5.39 21.71 27.28
N LYS A 271 6.24 21.88 26.27
CA LYS A 271 5.85 22.37 24.94
C LYS A 271 5.04 21.35 24.12
N TYR A 272 4.98 20.09 24.56
CA TYR A 272 4.30 19.02 23.85
C TYR A 272 2.83 18.93 24.31
N LYS A 273 1.91 18.80 23.34
CA LYS A 273 0.47 18.70 23.59
C LYS A 273 -0.04 17.27 23.42
N LEU A 274 -1.15 16.96 24.07
CA LEU A 274 -1.93 15.74 23.85
C LEU A 274 -2.67 15.83 22.51
N ALA A 275 -2.80 14.70 21.83
CA ALA A 275 -3.49 14.64 20.54
C ALA A 275 -5.01 14.81 20.73
N CYS A 276 -5.63 15.64 19.87
CA CYS A 276 -7.07 15.89 19.89
C CYS A 276 -7.89 14.82 19.17
N ASN A 277 -7.29 14.06 18.25
CA ASN A 277 -7.95 12.96 17.57
C ASN A 277 -7.93 11.70 18.45
N TYR A 278 -9.11 11.13 18.70
CA TYR A 278 -9.27 9.90 19.48
C TYR A 278 -9.60 8.68 18.62
N ASN A 279 -9.78 8.85 17.29
CA ASN A 279 -10.01 7.73 16.38
C ASN A 279 -8.77 6.85 16.22
N ASP A 280 -7.58 7.46 16.28
CA ASP A 280 -6.30 6.76 16.17
C ASP A 280 -5.93 5.96 17.44
N VAL A 281 -6.77 6.01 18.48
CA VAL A 281 -6.54 5.31 19.75
C VAL A 281 -6.97 3.87 19.60
N LYS A 282 -6.04 2.92 19.76
CA LYS A 282 -6.35 1.50 19.78
C LYS A 282 -7.24 1.19 20.98
N ASN A 283 -8.50 0.88 20.71
CA ASN A 283 -9.46 0.49 21.73
C ASN A 283 -9.33 -1.01 22.01
N THR A 284 -8.87 -1.38 23.21
CA THR A 284 -8.74 -2.78 23.64
C THR A 284 -9.89 -3.24 24.55
N LEU A 285 -10.96 -2.47 24.63
CA LEU A 285 -12.13 -2.74 25.46
C LEU A 285 -13.05 -3.77 24.78
N ALA A 286 -13.74 -4.58 25.58
CA ALA A 286 -14.66 -5.61 25.09
C ALA A 286 -15.92 -5.04 24.39
N GLU A 287 -16.29 -3.79 24.71
CA GLU A 287 -17.38 -3.06 24.06
C GLU A 287 -16.81 -1.88 23.24
N GLU A 288 -17.30 -1.69 22.01
CA GLU A 288 -16.92 -0.56 21.16
C GLU A 288 -17.45 0.77 21.72
N LEU A 289 -16.67 1.35 22.62
CA LEU A 289 -16.92 2.68 23.16
C LEU A 289 -16.43 3.75 22.18
N LYS A 290 -17.31 4.71 21.85
CA LYS A 290 -16.93 5.94 21.14
C LYS A 290 -16.13 6.84 22.08
N LEU A 291 -14.82 6.63 22.14
CA LEU A 291 -13.89 7.33 23.04
C LEU A 291 -14.02 8.85 22.96
N GLN A 292 -14.19 9.41 21.76
CA GLN A 292 -14.34 10.84 21.56
C GLN A 292 -15.48 11.44 22.38
N ASN A 293 -16.64 10.77 22.44
CA ASN A 293 -17.80 11.22 23.20
C ASN A 293 -17.59 11.17 24.72
N ILE A 294 -16.70 10.31 25.22
CA ILE A 294 -16.42 10.18 26.64
C ILE A 294 -15.42 11.26 27.07
N VAL A 295 -14.40 11.49 26.25
CA VAL A 295 -13.34 12.45 26.58
C VAL A 295 -13.83 13.90 26.48
N GLU A 296 -14.74 14.20 25.55
CA GLU A 296 -15.34 15.52 25.32
C GLU A 296 -16.49 15.87 26.28
N LYS A 297 -16.89 14.97 27.19
CA LYS A 297 -17.87 15.28 28.23
C LYS A 297 -17.18 15.70 29.53
N ASP A 298 -17.85 16.54 30.32
CA ASP A 298 -17.44 16.92 31.68
C ASP A 298 -17.76 15.78 32.66
N VAL A 299 -16.99 14.70 32.54
CA VAL A 299 -17.10 13.49 33.37
C VAL A 299 -15.89 13.43 34.31
N PRO A 300 -16.06 12.98 35.57
CA PRO A 300 -14.94 12.76 36.48
C PRO A 300 -13.86 11.86 35.84
N ARG A 301 -12.60 12.25 35.96
CA ARG A 301 -11.43 11.49 35.51
C ARG A 301 -10.26 11.69 36.46
N ILE A 302 -9.42 10.66 36.61
CA ILE A 302 -8.14 10.82 37.31
C ILE A 302 -7.10 11.18 36.28
N GLN A 303 -6.61 12.41 36.34
CA GLN A 303 -5.73 12.98 35.32
C GLN A 303 -4.30 13.10 35.83
N TRP A 304 -3.37 12.62 35.00
CA TRP A 304 -1.93 12.87 35.14
C TRP A 304 -1.44 13.82 34.06
N ASN A 305 -1.77 13.53 32.80
CA ASN A 305 -1.19 14.14 31.61
C ASN A 305 0.35 14.22 31.68
N THR A 306 0.99 13.24 32.32
CA THR A 306 2.43 13.27 32.59
C THR A 306 3.20 12.57 31.49
N MET A 307 4.30 13.16 31.05
CA MET A 307 5.28 12.57 30.15
C MET A 307 6.58 12.25 30.89
N SER A 308 7.18 11.12 30.53
CA SER A 308 8.54 10.74 30.87
C SER A 308 9.28 10.35 29.60
N ARG A 309 10.56 10.70 29.50
CA ARG A 309 11.39 10.41 28.34
C ARG A 309 12.63 9.67 28.81
N HIS A 310 13.00 8.61 28.10
CA HIS A 310 14.13 7.75 28.41
C HIS A 310 14.99 7.48 27.17
N ILE A 311 16.30 7.31 27.37
CA ILE A 311 17.21 6.89 26.30
C ILE A 311 17.25 5.37 26.16
N LEU A 312 17.21 4.90 24.91
CA LEU A 312 17.36 3.50 24.55
C LEU A 312 18.62 3.32 23.71
N GLN A 313 19.51 2.43 24.13
CA GLN A 313 20.63 1.95 23.30
C GLN A 313 20.22 0.74 22.47
N ASN A 314 21.08 0.30 21.56
CA ASN A 314 20.82 -0.83 20.66
C ASN A 314 20.40 -2.12 21.41
N ASP A 315 21.02 -2.41 22.56
CA ASP A 315 20.66 -3.59 23.35
C ASP A 315 19.29 -3.44 24.05
N ASP A 316 18.95 -2.24 24.53
CA ASP A 316 17.63 -1.96 25.09
C ASP A 316 16.54 -2.10 24.01
N ILE A 317 16.81 -1.59 22.80
CA ILE A 317 15.89 -1.71 21.64
C ILE A 317 15.64 -3.17 21.30
N LYS A 318 16.69 -4.01 21.26
CA LYS A 318 16.55 -5.46 21.00
C LYS A 318 15.79 -6.17 22.12
N LYS A 319 16.03 -5.83 23.39
CA LYS A 319 15.28 -6.38 24.53
C LYS A 319 13.80 -6.01 24.44
N LEU A 320 13.50 -4.74 24.17
CA LEU A 320 12.13 -4.24 23.98
C LEU A 320 11.43 -4.98 22.83
N GLN A 321 12.08 -5.11 21.67
CA GLN A 321 11.53 -5.86 20.53
C GLN A 321 11.22 -7.32 20.89
N ARG A 322 12.12 -8.03 21.58
CA ARG A 322 11.92 -9.43 21.98
C ARG A 322 10.75 -9.57 22.96
N GLN A 323 10.61 -8.64 23.91
CA GLN A 323 9.52 -8.67 24.88
C GLN A 323 8.16 -8.42 24.20
N ILE A 324 8.07 -7.40 23.34
CA ILE A 324 6.85 -7.12 22.56
C ILE A 324 6.50 -8.32 21.68
N PHE A 325 7.49 -8.93 21.01
CA PHE A 325 7.26 -10.11 20.17
C PHE A 325 6.78 -11.32 20.98
N LYS A 326 7.30 -11.52 22.20
CA LYS A 326 6.98 -12.69 23.03
C LYS A 326 5.61 -12.57 23.72
N TYR A 327 5.30 -11.41 24.29
CA TYR A 327 4.15 -11.25 25.16
C TYR A 327 3.06 -10.33 24.61
N LYS A 328 3.34 -9.56 23.54
CA LYS A 328 2.45 -8.53 22.95
C LYS A 328 2.14 -7.34 23.87
N TYR A 329 1.83 -7.61 25.14
CA TYR A 329 1.41 -6.63 26.14
C TYR A 329 2.56 -6.15 27.03
N TRP A 330 2.51 -4.87 27.38
CA TRP A 330 3.40 -4.21 28.34
C TRP A 330 2.67 -3.92 29.67
N PRO A 331 3.31 -4.14 30.83
CA PRO A 331 2.64 -3.99 32.11
C PRO A 331 2.57 -2.52 32.57
N PHE A 332 1.40 -2.11 33.01
CA PHE A 332 1.18 -0.88 33.76
C PHE A 332 0.41 -1.18 35.05
N GLN A 333 0.75 -0.50 36.14
CA GLN A 333 0.10 -0.65 37.44
C GLN A 333 -0.32 0.71 38.00
N PHE A 334 -1.44 0.74 38.71
CA PHE A 334 -1.99 1.93 39.33
C PHE A 334 -2.24 1.69 40.81
N MET A 335 -1.66 2.52 41.67
CA MET A 335 -1.81 2.45 43.11
C MET A 335 -2.70 3.58 43.60
N VAL A 336 -3.66 3.24 44.45
CA VAL A 336 -4.55 4.17 45.14
C VAL A 336 -4.29 4.05 46.64
N THR A 337 -3.97 5.18 47.26
CA THR A 337 -3.64 5.27 48.70
C THR A 337 -4.43 6.36 49.39
N GLU A 338 -4.98 6.08 50.58
CA GLU A 338 -5.64 7.10 51.40
C GLU A 338 -4.64 8.12 51.96
N THR A 339 -4.89 9.42 51.76
CA THR A 339 -4.06 10.47 52.35
C THR A 339 -4.42 10.69 53.82
N GLN A 340 -3.48 10.45 54.75
CA GLN A 340 -3.67 10.75 56.17
C GLN A 340 -3.02 12.08 56.58
N ASN A 341 -3.79 12.89 57.30
CA ASN A 341 -3.28 14.05 58.04
C ASN A 341 -2.65 13.59 59.38
N ASN A 342 -1.31 13.61 59.44
CA ASN A 342 -0.42 13.57 60.62
C ASN A 342 -0.24 12.27 61.45
N LYS A 343 1.03 11.84 61.48
CA LYS A 343 1.80 11.17 62.57
C LYS A 343 1.27 9.86 63.19
N VAL A 344 1.15 8.78 62.42
CA VAL A 344 1.42 7.40 62.92
C VAL A 344 2.08 6.57 61.81
N LYS A 345 3.18 5.87 62.11
CA LYS A 345 3.78 4.87 61.19
C LYS A 345 2.96 3.59 61.28
N VAL A 346 2.14 3.29 60.28
CA VAL A 346 1.47 1.99 60.10
C VAL A 346 2.25 1.18 59.06
N LYS A 347 2.24 -0.16 59.18
CA LYS A 347 2.90 -1.10 58.25
C LYS A 347 2.30 -0.99 56.84
N PHE A 348 3.14 -1.07 55.81
CA PHE A 348 2.75 -1.21 54.41
C PHE A 348 1.86 -2.46 54.24
N GLY A 349 0.65 -2.30 53.70
CA GLY A 349 -0.22 -3.42 53.31
C GLY A 349 -1.73 -3.25 53.54
N GLU A 350 -2.17 -2.50 54.57
CA GLU A 350 -3.59 -2.51 54.96
C GLU A 350 -4.48 -1.42 54.31
N MET A 351 -3.91 -0.43 53.61
CA MET A 351 -4.67 0.74 53.07
C MET A 351 -4.34 1.14 51.62
N SER A 352 -3.60 0.32 50.87
CA SER A 352 -3.20 0.61 49.48
C SER A 352 -3.78 -0.43 48.53
N LYS A 353 -4.58 0.00 47.53
CA LYS A 353 -5.08 -0.88 46.46
C LYS A 353 -4.24 -0.71 45.21
N VAL A 354 -3.96 -1.83 44.53
CA VAL A 354 -3.19 -1.86 43.28
C VAL A 354 -4.07 -2.46 42.18
N TYR A 355 -4.09 -1.79 41.03
CA TYR A 355 -4.73 -2.21 39.80
C TYR A 355 -3.67 -2.40 38.72
N GLN A 356 -3.98 -3.18 37.69
CA GLN A 356 -3.09 -3.43 36.56
C GLN A 356 -3.82 -3.24 35.24
N CYS A 357 -3.09 -2.86 34.20
CA CYS A 357 -3.58 -2.89 32.82
C CYS A 357 -2.48 -3.37 31.86
N TYR A 358 -2.94 -3.85 30.70
CA TYR A 358 -2.10 -4.46 29.67
C TYR A 358 -2.12 -3.57 28.44
N VAL A 359 -0.95 -3.08 28.03
CA VAL A 359 -0.83 -2.14 26.91
C VAL A 359 -0.23 -2.86 25.71
N ASP A 360 -1.01 -3.04 24.64
CA ASP A 360 -0.56 -3.74 23.43
C ASP A 360 0.44 -2.91 22.60
N LEU A 361 1.73 -3.25 22.70
CA LEU A 361 2.79 -2.53 22.00
C LEU A 361 3.14 -3.07 20.62
N SER A 362 2.40 -4.07 20.12
CA SER A 362 2.70 -4.72 18.84
C SER A 362 2.78 -3.76 17.67
N GLU A 363 2.00 -2.66 17.68
CA GLU A 363 2.03 -1.66 16.62
C GLU A 363 3.42 -1.04 16.40
N LEU A 364 4.24 -0.92 17.44
CA LEU A 364 5.59 -0.36 17.33
C LEU A 364 6.56 -1.28 16.56
N LEU A 365 6.23 -2.57 16.40
CA LEU A 365 6.98 -3.49 15.56
C LEU A 365 6.64 -3.35 14.08
N PHE A 366 5.55 -2.66 13.73
CA PHE A 366 5.20 -2.42 12.34
C PHE A 366 6.25 -1.50 11.68
N PRO A 367 6.81 -1.87 10.51
CA PRO A 367 7.92 -1.11 9.92
C PRO A 367 7.55 0.35 9.62
N GLY A 368 8.29 1.29 10.23
CA GLY A 368 8.04 2.73 10.12
C GLY A 368 7.19 3.33 11.22
N GLN A 369 6.49 2.53 12.02
CA GLN A 369 5.64 3.02 13.11
C GLN A 369 6.50 3.55 14.27
N ARG A 370 6.12 4.72 14.77
CA ARG A 370 6.84 5.43 15.84
C ARG A 370 6.04 5.62 17.11
N LYS A 371 4.71 5.59 17.01
CA LYS A 371 3.81 5.96 18.10
C LYS A 371 2.66 4.99 18.16
N THR A 372 2.20 4.67 19.38
CA THR A 372 0.93 3.99 19.62
C THR A 372 0.23 4.66 20.80
N ARG A 373 -1.09 4.80 20.71
CA ARG A 373 -1.94 5.38 21.76
C ARG A 373 -3.07 4.40 22.00
N ILE A 374 -3.22 3.93 23.22
CA ILE A 374 -4.05 2.77 23.55
C ILE A 374 -4.98 3.12 24.70
N ALA A 375 -6.26 2.74 24.57
CA ALA A 375 -7.23 2.71 25.65
C ALA A 375 -7.31 1.28 26.21
N SER A 376 -6.89 1.09 27.45
CA SER A 376 -6.79 -0.22 28.11
C SER A 376 -7.61 -0.28 29.40
N GLN A 377 -8.33 -1.38 29.61
CA GLN A 377 -9.17 -1.59 30.79
C GLN A 377 -8.33 -1.88 32.04
N LEU A 378 -8.73 -1.31 33.17
CA LEU A 378 -8.15 -1.62 34.47
C LEU A 378 -8.66 -2.97 34.98
N HIS A 379 -7.77 -3.74 35.58
CA HIS A 379 -8.06 -5.01 36.23
C HIS A 379 -7.54 -5.01 37.68
N THR A 380 -8.10 -5.85 38.53
CA THR A 380 -7.54 -6.09 39.86
C THR A 380 -6.15 -6.73 39.76
N PHE A 381 -5.24 -6.36 40.67
CA PHE A 381 -3.88 -6.89 40.63
C PHE A 381 -3.84 -8.40 40.92
N ASN A 382 -3.28 -9.16 39.99
CA ASN A 382 -2.94 -10.57 40.17
C ASN A 382 -1.57 -10.86 39.53
N ALA A 383 -0.63 -11.36 40.33
CA ALA A 383 0.74 -11.63 39.91
C ALA A 383 0.84 -12.77 38.87
N THR A 384 -0.02 -13.79 38.94
CA THR A 384 0.00 -14.90 37.96
C THR A 384 -0.43 -14.42 36.58
N ASP A 385 -1.52 -13.67 36.53
CA ASP A 385 -2.10 -13.17 35.27
C ASP A 385 -1.18 -12.12 34.64
N LEU A 386 -0.49 -11.33 35.46
CA LEU A 386 0.54 -10.40 34.99
C LEU A 386 1.73 -11.14 34.36
N MET A 387 2.19 -12.24 34.98
CA MET A 387 3.29 -13.05 34.46
C MET A 387 2.92 -13.71 33.14
N GLU A 388 1.74 -14.31 33.03
CA GLU A 388 1.29 -14.96 31.80
C GLU A 388 1.18 -13.98 30.63
N ASN A 389 0.62 -12.79 30.88
CA ASN A 389 0.35 -11.81 29.83
C ASN A 389 1.55 -10.92 29.47
N THR A 390 2.49 -10.68 30.39
CA THR A 390 3.59 -9.70 30.19
C THR A 390 4.98 -10.22 30.51
N GLY A 391 5.10 -11.42 31.10
CA GLY A 391 6.36 -11.97 31.58
C GLY A 391 6.91 -11.31 32.84
N PHE A 392 6.09 -10.56 33.58
CA PHE A 392 6.48 -9.82 34.77
C PHE A 392 5.53 -10.13 35.94
N GLU A 393 6.06 -10.46 37.12
CA GLU A 393 5.26 -10.90 38.29
C GLU A 393 5.30 -9.94 39.50
N LYS A 394 6.26 -9.01 39.53
CA LYS A 394 6.50 -8.16 40.70
C LYS A 394 5.53 -6.99 40.76
N ASN A 395 5.31 -6.44 41.94
CA ASN A 395 4.64 -5.15 42.10
C ASN A 395 5.66 -4.03 41.83
N ILE A 396 5.38 -3.18 40.83
CA ILE A 396 6.27 -2.11 40.35
C ILE A 396 6.61 -1.12 41.46
N PHE A 397 5.68 -0.89 42.39
CA PHE A 397 5.86 0.04 43.49
C PHE A 397 6.71 -0.50 44.64
N LEU A 398 7.10 -1.79 44.61
CA LEU A 398 7.91 -2.45 45.64
C LEU A 398 9.36 -2.76 45.22
N ILE A 399 9.71 -2.54 43.94
CA ILE A 399 11.04 -2.86 43.38
C ILE A 399 12.16 -2.13 44.13
N ASP A 400 11.99 -0.83 44.40
CA ASP A 400 13.01 0.00 45.05
C ASP A 400 13.24 -0.33 46.53
N THR A 401 12.22 -0.82 47.23
CA THR A 401 12.29 -1.21 48.65
C THR A 401 13.13 -2.48 48.83
N GLU A 402 13.02 -3.45 47.93
CA GLU A 402 13.78 -4.70 47.98
C GLU A 402 15.25 -4.51 47.58
N MET A 403 15.55 -3.60 46.64
CA MET A 403 16.93 -3.24 46.27
C MET A 403 17.69 -2.50 47.38
N LYS A 404 16.99 -1.77 48.27
CA LYS A 404 17.60 -1.15 49.46
C LYS A 404 17.83 -2.16 50.57
N GLU A 405 16.91 -3.10 50.79
CA GLU A 405 17.08 -4.16 51.80
C GLU A 405 18.17 -5.17 51.44
N SER A 406 18.36 -5.49 50.16
CA SER A 406 19.46 -6.34 49.69
C SER A 406 20.83 -5.67 49.88
N LYS A 407 20.97 -4.38 49.57
CA LYS A 407 22.19 -3.60 49.83
C LYS A 407 22.50 -3.39 51.32
N GLU A 408 21.50 -3.41 52.20
CA GLU A 408 21.70 -3.38 53.66
C GLU A 408 22.04 -4.76 54.24
N LYS A 409 21.51 -5.86 53.68
CA LYS A 409 21.88 -7.23 54.06
C LYS A 409 23.35 -7.55 53.74
N ASP A 410 23.89 -7.01 52.64
CA ASP A 410 25.31 -7.19 52.29
C ASP A 410 26.30 -6.42 53.20
N LYS A 411 25.81 -5.47 54.01
CA LYS A 411 26.64 -4.74 54.99
C LYS A 411 26.59 -5.30 56.42
N ARG A 412 25.72 -6.27 56.71
CA ARG A 412 25.66 -6.93 58.03
C ARG A 412 25.99 -8.41 57.88
N GLY A 413 27.21 -8.76 58.27
CA GLY A 413 27.70 -10.14 58.28
C GLY A 413 26.77 -11.12 59.01
N LYS A 414 26.53 -12.25 58.33
CA LYS A 414 26.01 -13.56 58.77
C LYS A 414 25.55 -13.65 60.23
N ALA A 415 24.23 -13.68 60.43
CA ALA A 415 23.60 -14.42 61.53
C ALA A 415 22.29 -15.08 61.04
N SER A 416 22.28 -16.41 61.19
CA SER A 416 21.20 -17.40 61.11
C SER A 416 19.82 -17.01 60.56
N THR A 417 19.44 -17.75 59.52
CA THR A 417 18.11 -18.25 59.19
C THR A 417 17.17 -18.44 60.39
N LYS A 418 16.11 -17.63 60.41
CA LYS A 418 14.70 -18.00 60.67
C LYS A 418 13.91 -16.69 60.74
N ASN A 419 13.09 -16.44 59.70
CA ASN A 419 11.77 -15.85 59.88
C ASN A 419 10.97 -16.15 58.61
N THR A 420 10.13 -17.16 58.81
CA THR A 420 8.94 -17.59 58.10
C THR A 420 8.24 -16.47 57.34
N SER A 421 7.94 -16.79 56.08
CA SER A 421 6.87 -16.24 55.25
C SER A 421 5.68 -15.74 56.07
N VAL A 422 5.49 -14.41 56.09
CA VAL A 422 4.18 -13.79 56.31
C VAL A 422 3.71 -13.30 54.95
N ILE A 423 3.45 -14.25 54.05
CA ILE A 423 2.48 -14.05 52.98
C ILE A 423 1.25 -14.73 53.55
N THR A 424 0.44 -13.95 54.27
CA THR A 424 -0.92 -14.33 54.62
C THR A 424 -1.65 -14.65 53.32
N GLU A 425 -2.17 -15.88 53.27
CA GLU A 425 -3.22 -16.38 52.40
C GLU A 425 -4.09 -15.23 51.84
N ILE A 426 -3.79 -14.79 50.62
CA ILE A 426 -4.76 -14.14 49.75
C ILE A 426 -5.25 -15.26 48.86
N GLU A 427 -6.54 -15.58 49.00
CA GLU A 427 -7.25 -16.48 48.09
C GLU A 427 -6.86 -16.12 46.65
N ILE A 428 -6.49 -17.12 45.85
CA ILE A 428 -6.14 -16.96 44.43
C ILE A 428 -7.44 -16.59 43.69
N LEU A 429 -7.82 -15.32 43.78
CA LEU A 429 -8.88 -14.70 42.99
C LEU A 429 -8.25 -14.30 41.65
N ALA A 430 -8.90 -14.71 40.56
CA ALA A 430 -8.50 -14.31 39.21
C ALA A 430 -8.55 -12.78 39.07
N SER A 431 -7.74 -12.21 38.18
CA SER A 431 -7.81 -10.78 37.85
C SER A 431 -9.18 -10.49 37.23
N GLU A 432 -9.96 -9.63 37.87
CA GLU A 432 -11.29 -9.25 37.43
C GLU A 432 -11.25 -7.87 36.74
N PRO A 433 -11.95 -7.70 35.60
CA PRO A 433 -12.05 -6.41 34.92
C PRO A 433 -12.83 -5.42 35.79
N VAL A 434 -12.26 -4.23 35.97
CA VAL A 434 -12.90 -3.17 36.77
C VAL A 434 -13.99 -2.51 35.93
N VAL A 435 -15.20 -2.51 36.46
CA VAL A 435 -16.39 -1.87 35.87
C VAL A 435 -17.07 -0.97 36.90
N THR A 436 -17.80 0.04 36.44
CA THR A 436 -18.60 0.93 37.29
C THR A 436 -19.90 0.25 37.73
N GLU A 437 -20.66 0.89 38.63
CA GLU A 437 -21.98 0.43 39.08
C GLU A 437 -22.99 0.28 37.92
N ASN A 438 -22.77 1.02 36.81
CA ASN A 438 -23.58 0.96 35.59
C ASN A 438 -23.05 -0.07 34.56
N ASN A 439 -22.10 -0.91 34.96
CA ASN A 439 -21.44 -1.91 34.11
C ASN A 439 -20.59 -1.31 32.97
N GLU A 440 -20.14 -0.06 33.10
CA GLU A 440 -19.23 0.57 32.12
C GLU A 440 -17.76 0.27 32.50
N PRO A 441 -16.87 0.00 31.53
CA PRO A 441 -15.47 -0.32 31.84
C PRO A 441 -14.71 0.91 32.35
N VAL A 442 -13.85 0.69 33.35
CA VAL A 442 -12.88 1.68 33.84
C VAL A 442 -11.59 1.51 33.05
N PHE A 443 -11.16 2.54 32.32
CA PHE A 443 -10.05 2.42 31.37
C PHE A 443 -9.08 3.61 31.45
N VAL A 444 -7.85 3.40 30.97
CA VAL A 444 -6.79 4.41 30.92
C VAL A 444 -6.32 4.61 29.49
N ILE A 445 -6.02 5.86 29.12
CA ILE A 445 -5.35 6.19 27.85
C ILE A 445 -3.86 6.39 28.11
N ILE A 446 -3.04 5.61 27.39
CA ILE A 446 -1.58 5.64 27.46
C ILE A 446 -1.03 5.84 26.05
N GLU A 447 -0.07 6.74 25.91
CA GLU A 447 0.66 6.98 24.66
C GLU A 447 2.13 6.62 24.82
N ILE A 448 2.64 5.80 23.91
CA ILE A 448 4.04 5.40 23.83
C ILE A 448 4.58 5.84 22.47
N GLU A 449 5.64 6.63 22.47
CA GLU A 449 6.26 7.20 21.28
C GLU A 449 7.77 6.94 21.30
N ILE A 450 8.32 6.57 20.15
CA ILE A 450 9.72 6.30 19.93
C ILE A 450 10.22 7.19 18.79
N TYR A 451 11.32 7.90 19.00
CA TYR A 451 11.81 8.89 18.04
C TYR A 451 12.16 8.30 16.66
N ARG A 452 12.89 7.18 16.64
CA ARG A 452 13.13 6.35 15.44
C ARG A 452 12.29 5.07 15.54
N PRO A 453 11.68 4.58 14.44
CA PRO A 453 10.86 3.37 14.50
C PRO A 453 11.71 2.17 14.91
N LEU A 454 11.14 1.24 15.70
CA LEU A 454 11.86 0.02 16.12
C LEU A 454 12.26 -0.82 14.92
N VAL A 455 11.41 -0.87 13.90
CA VAL A 455 11.69 -1.52 12.63
C VAL A 455 11.71 -0.46 11.53
N ALA A 456 12.86 -0.27 10.90
CA ALA A 456 13.01 0.72 9.83
C ALA A 456 12.18 0.33 8.60
N CYS A 457 11.42 1.28 8.04
CA CYS A 457 10.75 1.08 6.75
C CYS A 457 11.78 1.22 5.62
N ARG A 458 12.05 0.16 4.86
CA ARG A 458 12.99 0.13 3.72
C ARG A 458 12.31 -0.05 2.36
N LEU A 459 10.98 0.08 2.32
CA LEU A 459 10.15 -0.30 1.19
C LEU A 459 10.58 0.33 -0.13
N ALA A 460 10.80 1.65 -0.16
CA ALA A 460 11.16 2.35 -1.40
C ALA A 460 12.48 1.83 -2.01
N LYS A 461 13.47 1.54 -1.17
CA LYS A 461 14.77 1.02 -1.63
C LYS A 461 14.62 -0.44 -2.07
N ASP A 462 13.93 -1.25 -1.29
CA ASP A 462 13.77 -2.68 -1.59
C ASP A 462 12.92 -2.90 -2.85
N PHE A 463 11.84 -2.13 -3.02
CA PHE A 463 11.02 -2.11 -4.23
C PHE A 463 11.83 -1.66 -5.45
N SER A 464 12.63 -0.60 -5.33
CA SER A 464 13.48 -0.15 -6.44
C SER A 464 14.53 -1.19 -6.82
N ASN A 465 15.12 -1.90 -5.85
CA ASN A 465 16.05 -2.98 -6.10
C ASN A 465 15.39 -4.16 -6.82
N LEU A 466 14.17 -4.55 -6.40
CA LEU A 466 13.40 -5.62 -7.04
C LEU A 466 13.03 -5.25 -8.48
N ILE A 467 12.54 -4.03 -8.72
CA ILE A 467 12.29 -3.56 -10.09
C ILE A 467 13.59 -3.60 -10.91
N HIS A 468 14.71 -3.14 -10.36
CA HIS A 468 15.98 -3.21 -11.08
C HIS A 468 16.38 -4.65 -11.44
N GLN A 469 16.13 -5.63 -10.56
CA GLN A 469 16.34 -7.05 -10.87
C GLN A 469 15.41 -7.55 -11.98
N LEU A 470 14.15 -7.11 -12.00
CA LEU A 470 13.20 -7.41 -13.09
C LEU A 470 13.63 -6.76 -14.41
N THR A 471 14.25 -5.59 -14.35
CA THR A 471 14.65 -4.81 -15.52
C THR A 471 16.02 -5.23 -16.07
N THR A 472 16.87 -5.92 -15.30
CA THR A 472 18.18 -6.36 -15.81
C THR A 472 17.95 -7.37 -16.94
N PRO A 473 18.26 -6.98 -18.19
CA PRO A 473 17.97 -7.84 -19.32
C PRO A 473 18.84 -9.09 -19.20
N THR A 474 18.25 -10.27 -19.40
CA THR A 474 19.04 -11.41 -19.87
C THR A 474 19.86 -10.93 -21.05
N ASP A 475 21.20 -11.04 -20.99
CA ASP A 475 22.12 -10.60 -22.03
C ASP A 475 21.69 -11.12 -23.42
N LYS A 476 20.88 -10.33 -24.14
CA LYS A 476 20.64 -10.54 -25.56
C LYS A 476 21.96 -10.15 -26.22
N LYS A 477 22.77 -11.17 -26.55
CA LYS A 477 23.98 -11.02 -27.35
C LYS A 477 23.71 -10.01 -28.47
N PRO A 478 24.55 -8.99 -28.65
CA PRO A 478 24.32 -7.99 -29.70
C PRO A 478 24.27 -8.71 -31.04
N TYR A 479 23.08 -8.74 -31.65
CA TYR A 479 22.92 -9.19 -33.01
C TYR A 479 23.68 -8.21 -33.90
N TYR A 480 24.70 -8.71 -34.60
CA TYR A 480 25.44 -7.93 -35.58
C TYR A 480 24.50 -7.42 -36.69
N PRO A 481 24.74 -6.22 -37.24
CA PRO A 481 23.81 -5.52 -38.12
C PRO A 481 23.72 -6.20 -39.48
N TYR A 482 22.50 -6.24 -40.03
CA TYR A 482 22.04 -6.85 -41.30
C TYR A 482 21.61 -8.32 -41.25
N SER A 483 20.44 -8.56 -40.64
CA SER A 483 19.62 -9.74 -40.94
C SER A 483 18.76 -9.50 -42.20
N ALA A 484 18.37 -10.56 -42.89
CA ALA A 484 17.46 -10.49 -44.05
C ALA A 484 16.14 -9.77 -43.72
N ASP A 485 15.66 -9.91 -42.48
CA ASP A 485 14.44 -9.26 -41.99
C ASP A 485 14.59 -7.74 -41.89
N LEU A 486 15.76 -7.24 -41.47
CA LEU A 486 16.03 -5.80 -41.42
C LEU A 486 16.10 -5.20 -42.84
N THR A 487 16.69 -5.91 -43.80
CA THR A 487 16.69 -5.46 -45.21
C THR A 487 15.29 -5.44 -45.81
N LYS A 488 14.45 -6.40 -45.42
CA LYS A 488 13.04 -6.44 -45.82
C LYS A 488 12.26 -5.28 -45.21
N ASP A 489 12.48 -4.96 -43.93
CA ASP A 489 11.84 -3.82 -43.24
C ASP A 489 12.30 -2.45 -43.77
N GLN A 490 13.56 -2.35 -44.22
CA GLN A 490 14.03 -1.14 -44.90
C GLN A 490 13.42 -0.98 -46.30
N TYR A 491 13.18 -2.09 -47.01
CA TYR A 491 12.51 -2.08 -48.30
C TYR A 491 11.02 -1.74 -48.16
N THR A 492 10.34 -2.28 -47.13
CA THR A 492 8.93 -1.94 -46.83
C THR A 492 8.78 -0.45 -46.54
N LYS A 493 9.55 0.09 -45.59
CA LYS A 493 9.54 1.54 -45.28
C LYS A 493 9.88 2.39 -46.50
N CYS A 494 10.80 1.95 -47.35
CA CYS A 494 11.11 2.66 -48.59
C CYS A 494 9.89 2.75 -49.51
N ILE A 495 9.18 1.64 -49.73
CA ILE A 495 7.95 1.64 -50.55
C ILE A 495 6.86 2.53 -49.93
N GLU A 496 6.66 2.48 -48.62
CA GLU A 496 5.68 3.34 -47.94
C GLU A 496 6.01 4.83 -48.11
N THR A 497 7.28 5.20 -47.95
CA THR A 497 7.72 6.59 -48.20
C THR A 497 7.55 6.99 -49.66
N LEU A 498 7.84 6.09 -50.61
CA LEU A 498 7.66 6.32 -52.04
C LEU A 498 6.18 6.53 -52.38
N MET A 499 5.29 5.70 -51.85
CA MET A 499 3.84 5.84 -52.01
C MET A 499 3.37 7.20 -51.51
N ARG A 500 3.76 7.60 -50.30
CA ARG A 500 3.42 8.91 -49.75
C ARG A 500 3.91 10.05 -50.63
N THR A 501 5.18 10.03 -51.05
CA THR A 501 5.72 11.06 -51.96
C THR A 501 5.04 11.06 -53.32
N MET A 502 4.61 9.90 -53.83
CA MET A 502 3.91 9.80 -55.11
C MET A 502 2.48 10.33 -55.00
N THR A 503 1.78 10.08 -53.88
CA THR A 503 0.47 10.66 -53.58
C THR A 503 0.54 12.18 -53.38
N GLU A 504 1.56 12.68 -52.67
CA GLU A 504 1.83 14.11 -52.51
C GLU A 504 2.11 14.76 -53.87
N SER A 505 3.01 14.19 -54.67
CA SER A 505 3.35 14.70 -56.01
C SER A 505 2.13 14.67 -56.96
N TYR A 506 1.25 13.69 -56.83
CA TYR A 506 0.01 13.62 -57.61
C TYR A 506 -0.99 14.69 -57.19
N ARG A 507 -1.11 14.96 -55.88
CA ARG A 507 -1.92 16.06 -55.37
C ARG A 507 -1.43 17.41 -55.89
N ASP A 508 -0.12 17.62 -55.90
CA ASP A 508 0.49 18.84 -56.42
C ASP A 508 0.26 18.98 -57.94
N PHE A 509 0.37 17.88 -58.69
CA PHE A 509 0.03 17.84 -60.12
C PHE A 509 -1.44 18.23 -60.37
N CYS A 510 -2.41 17.66 -59.63
CA CYS A 510 -3.82 18.04 -59.76
C CYS A 510 -4.06 19.54 -59.48
N GLN A 511 -3.37 20.09 -58.48
CA GLN A 511 -3.46 21.52 -58.16
C GLN A 511 -2.81 22.43 -59.21
N GLU A 512 -1.81 21.97 -59.94
CA GLU A 512 -1.22 22.70 -61.07
C GLU A 512 -2.10 22.63 -62.32
N THR A 513 -2.71 21.49 -62.63
CA THR A 513 -3.63 21.34 -63.76
C THR A 513 -4.93 22.13 -63.57
N ASP A 514 -5.42 22.24 -62.34
CA ASP A 514 -6.58 23.06 -62.00
C ASP A 514 -6.31 24.58 -62.16
N LYS A 515 -5.04 25.01 -62.12
CA LYS A 515 -4.65 26.43 -62.33
C LYS A 515 -4.49 26.82 -63.79
N GLU A 516 -4.33 25.86 -64.71
CA GLU A 516 -4.23 26.11 -66.15
C GLU A 516 -5.58 26.01 -66.89
N SER A 517 -6.67 25.66 -66.19
CA SER A 517 -8.04 25.79 -66.72
C SER A 517 -8.69 27.10 -66.27
N PHE A 518 -9.04 27.92 -67.27
CA PHE A 518 -9.65 29.27 -67.26
C PHE A 518 -8.70 30.48 -67.22
N PRO A 519 -8.72 31.25 -68.33
CA PRO A 519 -9.40 32.53 -68.26
C PRO A 519 -10.59 32.59 -69.22
N SER A 520 -11.68 33.15 -68.69
CA SER A 520 -12.91 33.57 -69.37
C SER A 520 -12.69 34.14 -70.78
N TYR A 521 -13.50 33.75 -71.76
CA TYR A 521 -14.32 34.66 -72.58
C TYR A 521 -15.33 33.86 -73.42
N GLU A 522 -16.55 34.40 -73.44
CA GLU A 522 -17.73 33.96 -74.18
C GLU A 522 -17.52 34.02 -75.72
N GLU A 523 -18.28 33.15 -76.40
CA GLU A 523 -18.82 33.30 -77.76
C GLU A 523 -17.86 33.56 -78.94
N ASN A 524 -17.72 32.57 -79.83
CA ASN A 524 -18.39 32.56 -81.15
C ASN A 524 -17.81 31.50 -82.11
N ILE A 525 -18.67 30.54 -82.47
CA ILE A 525 -19.03 30.07 -83.82
C ILE A 525 -17.93 29.94 -84.92
N GLN A 526 -17.88 28.71 -85.49
CA GLN A 526 -17.45 28.29 -86.85
C GLN A 526 -15.97 28.46 -87.24
N ASP A 527 -15.25 27.34 -87.36
CA ASP A 527 -15.03 26.67 -88.65
C ASP A 527 -14.08 25.47 -88.50
N GLU A 528 -14.36 24.43 -89.29
CA GLU A 528 -13.47 23.29 -89.52
C GLU A 528 -12.18 23.76 -90.22
N HIS A 529 -11.01 23.41 -89.67
CA HIS A 529 -9.90 22.75 -90.39
C HIS A 529 -8.57 22.78 -89.59
N LEU A 530 -8.11 21.57 -89.24
CA LEU A 530 -6.71 21.12 -89.09
C LEU A 530 -5.75 21.84 -88.11
N LYS A 531 -5.48 21.17 -86.98
CA LYS A 531 -4.10 20.83 -86.55
C LYS A 531 -4.10 19.73 -85.47
N PHE A 532 -3.41 18.63 -85.77
CA PHE A 532 -3.11 17.52 -84.87
C PHE A 532 -2.54 17.99 -83.53
N CYS A 533 -3.12 17.53 -82.41
CA CYS A 533 -2.41 17.29 -81.16
C CYS A 533 -3.11 16.13 -80.42
N TYR A 534 -2.37 15.03 -80.21
CA TYR A 534 -2.76 13.94 -79.32
C TYR A 534 -3.07 14.49 -77.93
N VAL A 535 -4.22 14.14 -77.34
CA VAL A 535 -4.46 14.27 -75.90
C VAL A 535 -3.70 13.10 -75.23
N PRO A 536 -2.64 13.33 -74.44
CA PRO A 536 -1.99 12.24 -73.71
C PRO A 536 -2.84 11.85 -72.51
N ASP A 537 -2.99 10.55 -72.25
CA ASP A 537 -3.62 10.02 -71.01
C ASP A 537 -3.07 10.77 -69.77
N GLU A 538 -3.90 11.05 -68.77
CA GLU A 538 -3.53 11.73 -67.51
C GLU A 538 -2.26 11.12 -66.87
N LEU A 539 -2.11 9.80 -66.99
CA LEU A 539 -0.94 9.06 -66.53
C LEU A 539 0.36 9.52 -67.25
N THR A 540 0.29 9.76 -68.56
CA THR A 540 1.44 10.21 -69.35
C THR A 540 1.84 11.63 -68.94
N CYS A 541 0.86 12.51 -68.70
CA CYS A 541 1.08 13.86 -68.21
C CYS A 541 1.69 13.87 -66.81
N PHE A 542 1.20 13.01 -65.90
CA PHE A 542 1.74 12.88 -64.56
C PHE A 542 3.16 12.30 -64.55
N ILE A 543 3.45 11.31 -65.40
CA ILE A 543 4.80 10.78 -65.55
C ILE A 543 5.76 11.87 -66.05
N GLN A 544 5.36 12.67 -67.05
CA GLN A 544 6.16 13.81 -67.51
C GLN A 544 6.38 14.86 -66.41
N TYR A 545 5.36 15.11 -65.57
CA TYR A 545 5.48 15.97 -64.40
C TYR A 545 6.53 15.46 -63.42
N LEU A 546 6.51 14.15 -63.09
CA LEU A 546 7.51 13.53 -62.21
C LEU A 546 8.93 13.59 -62.77
N TYR A 547 9.10 13.52 -64.09
CA TYR A 547 10.40 13.74 -64.75
C TYR A 547 10.84 15.20 -64.68
N LYS A 548 9.92 16.16 -64.89
CA LYS A 548 10.19 17.60 -64.84
C LYS A 548 10.59 18.07 -63.44
N THR A 549 9.96 17.53 -62.40
CA THR A 549 10.25 17.87 -60.99
C THR A 549 11.47 17.15 -60.43
N GLY A 550 12.05 16.19 -61.17
CA GLY A 550 13.15 15.34 -60.70
C GLY A 550 12.74 14.33 -59.62
N ALA A 551 11.46 14.30 -59.22
CA ALA A 551 10.92 13.37 -58.23
C ALA A 551 11.08 11.91 -58.70
N TYR A 552 10.90 11.64 -59.99
CA TYR A 552 11.11 10.30 -60.56
C TYR A 552 12.53 9.78 -60.32
N LEU A 553 13.55 10.62 -60.54
CA LEU A 553 14.94 10.23 -60.36
C LEU A 553 15.29 9.99 -58.89
N SER A 554 14.73 10.79 -57.99
CA SER A 554 14.86 10.62 -56.53
C SER A 554 14.26 9.28 -56.08
N MET A 555 13.02 9.01 -56.51
CA MET A 555 12.31 7.76 -56.22
C MET A 555 13.06 6.54 -56.77
N TYR A 556 13.54 6.63 -58.01
CA TYR A 556 14.32 5.57 -58.65
C TYR A 556 15.62 5.26 -57.88
N ASN A 557 16.37 6.28 -57.46
CA ASN A 557 17.62 6.09 -56.72
C ASN A 557 17.39 5.53 -55.30
N ALA A 558 16.35 5.99 -54.61
CA ALA A 558 15.96 5.45 -53.30
C ALA A 558 15.59 3.96 -53.41
N LEU A 559 14.76 3.60 -54.39
CA LEU A 559 14.37 2.21 -54.63
C LEU A 559 15.58 1.36 -55.03
N LYS A 560 16.41 1.83 -55.97
CA LYS A 560 17.60 1.12 -56.47
C LYS A 560 18.56 0.75 -55.35
N THR A 561 18.87 1.68 -54.45
CA THR A 561 19.80 1.41 -53.33
C THR A 561 19.27 0.34 -52.38
N LYS A 562 17.97 0.35 -52.08
CA LYS A 562 17.34 -0.62 -51.18
C LYS A 562 17.11 -1.98 -51.83
N VAL A 563 16.77 -2.02 -53.12
CA VAL A 563 16.64 -3.27 -53.89
C VAL A 563 17.97 -3.99 -53.99
N ILE A 564 19.07 -3.28 -54.26
CA ILE A 564 20.41 -3.90 -54.32
C ILE A 564 20.75 -4.57 -52.98
N LEU A 565 20.54 -3.87 -51.87
CA LEU A 565 20.76 -4.41 -50.51
C LEU A 565 19.89 -5.65 -50.22
N LEU A 566 18.62 -5.65 -50.63
CA LEU A 566 17.70 -6.77 -50.43
C LEU A 566 18.08 -7.99 -51.27
N LEU A 567 18.46 -7.75 -52.54
CA LEU A 567 18.84 -8.82 -53.47
C LEU A 567 20.16 -9.47 -53.07
N ASP A 568 21.17 -8.70 -52.64
CA ASP A 568 22.47 -9.21 -52.19
C ASP A 568 22.34 -10.14 -50.97
N HIS A 569 21.39 -9.85 -50.06
CA HIS A 569 21.17 -10.67 -48.86
C HIS A 569 20.32 -11.91 -49.12
N LYS A 570 19.28 -11.80 -49.96
CA LYS A 570 18.36 -12.91 -50.21
C LYS A 570 18.88 -13.89 -51.26
N PHE A 571 19.57 -13.38 -52.27
CA PHE A 571 20.10 -14.17 -53.37
C PHE A 571 21.63 -14.13 -53.34
N LYS A 572 22.27 -15.29 -53.17
CA LYS A 572 23.73 -15.39 -53.33
C LYS A 572 24.07 -15.21 -54.81
N LEU A 573 24.74 -14.11 -55.17
CA LEU A 573 25.22 -13.91 -56.54
C LEU A 573 26.14 -15.06 -56.98
N PRO A 574 25.87 -15.72 -58.13
CA PRO A 574 26.78 -16.72 -58.67
C PRO A 574 28.10 -16.07 -59.07
N SER A 575 29.18 -16.44 -58.39
CA SER A 575 30.52 -15.95 -58.72
C SER A 575 31.04 -16.75 -59.92
N TYR A 576 30.85 -16.17 -61.12
CA TYR A 576 31.38 -16.61 -62.41
C TYR A 576 30.89 -17.99 -62.92
N THR A 577 29.90 -18.02 -63.83
CA THR A 577 30.02 -18.51 -65.24
C THR A 577 28.68 -18.86 -65.91
N LEU A 578 28.39 -18.17 -67.03
CA LEU A 578 27.91 -18.66 -68.34
C LEU A 578 26.70 -19.62 -68.42
N ASN A 579 25.48 -19.10 -68.28
CA ASN A 579 24.31 -19.57 -69.03
C ASN A 579 23.21 -18.49 -69.12
N PHE A 580 22.85 -18.04 -70.34
CA PHE A 580 21.88 -16.95 -70.55
C PHE A 580 20.49 -17.25 -69.93
N TYR A 581 20.11 -18.54 -69.87
CA TYR A 581 18.86 -18.99 -69.26
C TYR A 581 18.85 -18.90 -67.73
N GLU A 582 19.98 -19.09 -67.05
CA GLU A 582 20.06 -19.01 -65.58
C GLU A 582 20.05 -17.55 -65.11
N GLU A 583 20.67 -16.65 -65.87
CA GLU A 583 20.56 -15.20 -65.65
C GLU A 583 19.13 -14.69 -65.87
N GLN A 584 18.44 -15.17 -66.93
CA GLN A 584 17.04 -14.81 -67.16
C GLN A 584 16.11 -15.34 -66.07
N ASN A 585 16.26 -16.59 -65.64
CA ASN A 585 15.47 -17.15 -64.54
C ASN A 585 15.74 -16.43 -63.22
N PHE A 586 16.99 -16.02 -62.96
CA PHE A 586 17.34 -15.22 -61.80
C PHE A 586 16.64 -13.85 -61.84
N ILE A 587 16.72 -13.14 -62.96
CA ILE A 587 16.07 -11.83 -63.15
C ILE A 587 14.54 -11.96 -62.99
N VAL A 588 13.93 -12.99 -63.58
CA VAL A 588 12.49 -13.25 -63.46
C VAL A 588 12.11 -13.53 -62.00
N ASN A 589 12.86 -14.37 -61.29
CA ASN A 589 12.58 -14.69 -59.88
C ASN A 589 12.82 -13.50 -58.93
N ALA A 590 13.83 -12.68 -59.21
CA ALA A 590 14.08 -11.46 -58.46
C ALA A 590 12.97 -10.44 -58.68
N TYR A 591 12.51 -10.29 -59.93
CA TYR A 591 11.43 -9.40 -60.32
C TYR A 591 10.09 -9.83 -59.71
N THR A 592 9.70 -11.11 -59.84
CA THR A 592 8.45 -11.62 -59.24
C THR A 592 8.43 -11.41 -57.73
N TYR A 593 9.54 -11.72 -57.05
CA TYR A 593 9.64 -11.54 -55.61
C TYR A 593 9.52 -10.07 -55.17
N LEU A 594 10.20 -9.15 -55.86
CA LEU A 594 10.13 -7.72 -55.54
C LEU A 594 8.72 -7.17 -55.78
N VAL A 595 8.08 -7.56 -56.88
CA VAL A 595 6.72 -7.11 -57.22
C VAL A 595 5.68 -7.69 -56.26
N GLU A 596 5.76 -8.97 -55.90
CA GLU A 596 4.87 -9.58 -54.90
C GLU A 596 4.99 -8.88 -53.54
N LEU A 597 6.22 -8.63 -53.08
CA LEU A 597 6.45 -7.87 -51.86
C LEU A 597 5.86 -6.47 -51.96
N MET A 598 6.12 -5.75 -53.05
CA MET A 598 5.61 -4.41 -53.26
C MET A 598 4.08 -4.39 -53.23
N HIS A 599 3.42 -5.32 -53.93
CA HIS A 599 1.96 -5.43 -53.94
C HIS A 599 1.41 -5.71 -52.54
N THR A 600 2.05 -6.61 -51.80
CA THR A 600 1.65 -6.92 -50.42
C THR A 600 1.73 -5.68 -49.53
N ILE A 601 2.79 -4.88 -49.66
CA ILE A 601 3.01 -3.65 -48.89
C ILE A 601 2.00 -2.58 -49.28
N VAL A 602 1.83 -2.33 -50.59
CA VAL A 602 0.90 -1.32 -51.11
C VAL A 602 -0.53 -1.61 -50.68
N ASN A 603 -0.97 -2.87 -50.84
CA ASN A 603 -2.32 -3.28 -50.42
C ASN A 603 -2.50 -3.11 -48.91
N LYS A 604 -1.51 -3.52 -48.10
CA LYS A 604 -1.55 -3.33 -46.64
C LYS A 604 -1.62 -1.85 -46.26
N THR A 605 -0.87 -0.96 -46.90
CA THR A 605 -0.95 0.48 -46.62
C THR A 605 -2.28 1.11 -47.02
N ILE A 606 -2.88 0.65 -48.12
CA ILE A 606 -4.20 1.11 -48.56
C ILE A 606 -5.27 0.63 -47.56
N GLU A 607 -5.19 -0.62 -47.10
CA GLU A 607 -6.07 -1.15 -46.05
C GLU A 607 -5.94 -0.37 -44.74
N VAL A 608 -4.71 -0.08 -44.28
CA VAL A 608 -4.47 0.69 -43.05
C VAL A 608 -5.04 2.10 -43.11
N ASN A 609 -5.01 2.77 -44.26
CA ASN A 609 -5.60 4.10 -44.43
C ASN A 609 -7.14 4.09 -44.42
N PHE A 610 -7.80 2.95 -44.65
CA PHE A 610 -9.24 2.80 -44.45
C PHE A 610 -9.63 2.58 -42.98
N TRP A 611 -8.68 2.18 -42.12
CA TRP A 611 -8.92 1.73 -40.74
C TRP A 611 -8.52 2.75 -39.68
N SER A 612 -8.08 3.95 -40.07
CA SER A 612 -7.68 5.02 -39.14
C SER A 612 -8.87 5.76 -38.53
N ASP A 613 -9.88 5.03 -38.05
CA ASP A 613 -10.96 5.57 -37.20
C ASP A 613 -10.81 4.96 -35.80
N SER A 614 -10.08 5.65 -34.93
CA SER A 614 -9.69 5.20 -33.58
C SER A 614 -10.85 4.79 -32.65
N ARG A 615 -12.10 5.11 -32.99
CA ARG A 615 -13.29 4.64 -32.27
C ARG A 615 -13.66 3.18 -32.57
N SER A 616 -13.19 2.58 -33.68
CA SER A 616 -13.45 1.17 -33.98
C SER A 616 -12.64 0.24 -33.05
N ILE A 617 -11.39 0.60 -32.77
CA ILE A 617 -10.42 -0.26 -32.05
C ILE A 617 -10.91 -0.60 -30.63
N VAL A 618 -11.44 0.38 -29.88
CA VAL A 618 -11.93 0.19 -28.50
C VAL A 618 -13.18 -0.70 -28.46
N SER A 619 -14.08 -0.55 -29.44
CA SER A 619 -15.26 -1.42 -29.59
C SER A 619 -14.85 -2.84 -29.95
N ASP A 620 -13.81 -2.98 -30.78
CA ASP A 620 -13.27 -4.28 -31.19
C ASP A 620 -12.58 -4.99 -30.01
N LEU A 621 -11.79 -4.30 -29.18
CA LEU A 621 -11.11 -4.87 -28.00
C LEU A 621 -12.08 -5.46 -26.98
N LYS A 622 -13.12 -4.71 -26.60
CA LYS A 622 -14.16 -5.20 -25.67
C LYS A 622 -14.82 -6.49 -26.19
N ARG A 623 -15.01 -6.57 -27.50
CA ARG A 623 -15.55 -7.74 -28.18
C ARG A 623 -14.59 -8.92 -28.16
N PHE A 624 -13.29 -8.70 -28.35
CA PHE A 624 -12.27 -9.75 -28.22
C PHE A 624 -12.16 -10.30 -26.79
N TYR A 625 -12.23 -9.43 -25.76
CA TYR A 625 -12.29 -9.90 -24.37
C TYR A 625 -13.52 -10.76 -24.12
N PHE A 626 -14.68 -10.34 -24.63
CA PHE A 626 -15.89 -11.13 -24.53
C PHE A 626 -15.77 -12.51 -25.20
N TYR A 627 -15.16 -12.58 -26.39
CA TYR A 627 -14.90 -13.86 -27.08
C TYR A 627 -13.88 -14.75 -26.36
N ALA A 628 -12.88 -14.14 -25.72
CA ALA A 628 -11.92 -14.89 -24.91
C ALA A 628 -12.60 -15.50 -23.66
N ASP A 629 -13.42 -14.71 -22.97
CA ASP A 629 -14.17 -15.16 -21.78
C ASP A 629 -15.21 -16.24 -22.17
N GLU A 630 -15.90 -16.09 -23.30
CA GLU A 630 -16.82 -17.09 -23.85
C GLU A 630 -16.10 -18.41 -24.17
N ALA A 631 -14.98 -18.35 -24.90
CA ALA A 631 -14.20 -19.53 -25.27
C ALA A 631 -13.68 -20.27 -24.03
N TYR A 632 -13.25 -19.54 -23.00
CA TYR A 632 -12.83 -20.12 -21.72
C TYR A 632 -13.99 -20.86 -21.02
N GLU A 633 -15.17 -20.24 -20.89
CA GLU A 633 -16.35 -20.84 -20.25
C GLU A 633 -16.93 -22.05 -21.00
N LEU A 634 -16.61 -22.20 -22.28
CA LEU A 634 -16.95 -23.36 -23.11
C LEU A 634 -15.86 -24.44 -23.10
N GLY A 635 -14.70 -24.19 -22.50
CA GLY A 635 -13.57 -25.12 -22.43
C GLY A 635 -12.60 -25.05 -23.62
N TYR A 636 -12.74 -24.08 -24.53
CA TYR A 636 -11.85 -23.87 -25.68
C TYR A 636 -10.63 -23.01 -25.32
N ILE A 637 -9.74 -23.58 -24.49
CA ILE A 637 -8.58 -22.89 -23.90
C ILE A 637 -7.64 -22.28 -24.96
N GLU A 638 -7.37 -22.99 -26.06
CA GLU A 638 -6.46 -22.51 -27.11
C GLU A 638 -7.03 -21.34 -27.91
N GLU A 639 -8.35 -21.31 -28.11
CA GLU A 639 -9.03 -20.20 -28.77
C GLU A 639 -9.02 -18.95 -27.88
N ALA A 640 -9.31 -19.11 -26.58
CA ALA A 640 -9.18 -18.04 -25.61
C ALA A 640 -7.75 -17.46 -25.59
N ARG A 641 -6.73 -18.32 -25.58
CA ARG A 641 -5.32 -17.90 -25.65
C ARG A 641 -5.03 -17.10 -26.93
N LYS A 642 -5.54 -17.56 -28.08
CA LYS A 642 -5.42 -16.84 -29.35
C LYS A 642 -6.06 -15.46 -29.27
N TYR A 643 -7.26 -15.33 -28.71
CA TYR A 643 -7.90 -14.02 -28.54
C TYR A 643 -7.07 -13.08 -27.68
N TYR A 644 -6.58 -13.51 -26.51
CA TYR A 644 -5.73 -12.66 -25.67
C TYR A 644 -4.41 -12.27 -26.35
N THR A 645 -3.75 -13.20 -27.04
CA THR A 645 -2.51 -12.86 -27.78
C THR A 645 -2.77 -11.87 -28.91
N THR A 646 -3.90 -11.96 -29.62
CA THR A 646 -4.29 -10.95 -30.62
C THR A 646 -4.60 -9.58 -30.02
N ILE A 647 -5.12 -9.53 -28.79
CA ILE A 647 -5.33 -8.28 -28.04
C ILE A 647 -3.99 -7.64 -27.71
N ILE A 648 -3.05 -8.41 -27.16
CA ILE A 648 -1.69 -7.94 -26.84
C ILE A 648 -0.99 -7.46 -28.11
N ASP A 649 -1.12 -8.16 -29.23
CA ASP A 649 -0.50 -7.75 -30.50
C ASP A 649 -1.01 -6.41 -31.01
N LYS A 650 -2.27 -6.06 -30.71
CA LYS A 650 -2.86 -4.75 -31.04
C LYS A 650 -2.40 -3.65 -30.08
N GLU A 651 -2.31 -3.94 -28.78
CA GLU A 651 -1.98 -2.96 -27.73
C GLU A 651 -0.81 -3.41 -26.84
N LYS A 652 0.38 -3.54 -27.44
CA LYS A 652 1.60 -4.01 -26.73
C LYS A 652 2.06 -3.12 -25.58
N ASN A 653 1.72 -1.83 -25.64
CA ASN A 653 2.21 -0.83 -24.69
C ASN A 653 1.28 -0.61 -23.50
N ASP A 654 0.11 -1.25 -23.48
CA ASP A 654 -0.84 -1.10 -22.39
C ASP A 654 -0.63 -2.17 -21.31
N PRO A 655 -0.34 -1.79 -20.05
CA PRO A 655 -0.16 -2.75 -18.96
C PRO A 655 -1.41 -3.56 -18.63
N THR A 656 -2.62 -3.03 -18.89
CA THR A 656 -3.87 -3.71 -18.54
C THR A 656 -4.07 -4.97 -19.38
N THR A 657 -3.70 -4.95 -20.67
CA THR A 657 -3.81 -6.11 -21.56
C THR A 657 -2.93 -7.28 -21.11
N TRP A 658 -1.67 -6.99 -20.74
CA TRP A 658 -0.74 -7.96 -20.17
C TRP A 658 -1.25 -8.52 -18.83
N THR A 659 -1.83 -7.66 -17.99
CA THR A 659 -2.39 -8.07 -16.69
C THR A 659 -3.60 -9.00 -16.86
N ASN A 660 -4.52 -8.68 -17.78
CA ASN A 660 -5.69 -9.52 -18.06
C ASN A 660 -5.28 -10.89 -18.63
N TYR A 661 -4.25 -10.93 -19.49
CA TYR A 661 -3.71 -12.20 -19.97
C TYR A 661 -3.02 -13.00 -18.86
N ALA A 662 -2.30 -12.34 -17.95
CA ALA A 662 -1.73 -12.99 -16.77
C ALA A 662 -2.82 -13.62 -15.90
N VAL A 663 -3.92 -12.91 -15.65
CA VAL A 663 -5.09 -13.44 -14.91
C VAL A 663 -5.66 -14.67 -15.60
N PHE A 664 -5.84 -14.65 -16.92
CA PHE A 664 -6.25 -15.83 -17.70
C PHE A 664 -5.26 -17.00 -17.61
N LEU A 665 -3.96 -16.73 -17.62
CA LEU A 665 -2.95 -17.79 -17.48
C LEU A 665 -3.01 -18.43 -16.08
N LEU A 666 -3.30 -17.65 -15.03
CA LEU A 666 -3.53 -18.17 -13.69
C LEU A 666 -4.75 -19.09 -13.63
N THR A 667 -5.84 -18.78 -14.37
CA THR A 667 -7.02 -19.66 -14.38
C THR A 667 -6.73 -21.04 -14.97
N ILE A 668 -5.82 -21.10 -15.95
CA ILE A 668 -5.37 -22.35 -16.57
C ILE A 668 -4.30 -23.08 -15.72
N GLY A 669 -3.73 -22.40 -14.73
CA GLY A 669 -2.62 -22.90 -13.90
C GLY A 669 -1.24 -22.74 -14.54
N ASP A 670 -1.10 -21.89 -15.57
CA ASP A 670 0.17 -21.57 -16.26
C ASP A 670 0.89 -20.43 -15.52
N ILE A 671 1.34 -20.70 -14.28
CA ILE A 671 1.89 -19.70 -13.34
C ILE A 671 3.17 -19.05 -13.87
N GLU A 672 4.01 -19.80 -14.60
CA GLU A 672 5.29 -19.30 -15.11
C GLU A 672 5.08 -18.20 -16.16
N ARG A 673 4.21 -18.42 -17.15
CA ARG A 673 3.92 -17.39 -18.17
C ARG A 673 3.12 -16.23 -17.59
N ALA A 674 2.26 -16.49 -16.61
CA ALA A 674 1.53 -15.42 -15.91
C ALA A 674 2.50 -14.45 -15.23
N GLU A 675 3.55 -14.98 -14.58
CA GLU A 675 4.60 -14.19 -13.96
C GLU A 675 5.33 -13.31 -14.98
N GLU A 676 5.77 -13.88 -16.11
CA GLU A 676 6.42 -13.11 -17.19
C GLU A 676 5.53 -11.98 -17.70
N CYS A 677 4.24 -12.24 -17.92
CA CYS A 677 3.28 -11.22 -18.36
C CYS A 677 3.10 -10.10 -17.32
N CYS A 678 3.05 -10.44 -16.03
CA CYS A 678 3.01 -9.46 -14.96
C CYS A 678 4.31 -8.63 -14.89
N GLN A 679 5.47 -9.25 -15.10
CA GLN A 679 6.75 -8.53 -15.14
C GLN A 679 6.78 -7.51 -16.29
N GLU A 680 6.35 -7.90 -17.48
CA GLU A 680 6.22 -6.98 -18.62
C GLU A 680 5.26 -5.82 -18.30
N ALA A 681 4.11 -6.10 -17.67
CA ALA A 681 3.17 -5.06 -17.24
C ALA A 681 3.79 -4.07 -16.24
N ILE A 682 4.58 -4.56 -15.27
CA ILE A 682 5.27 -3.75 -14.27
C ILE A 682 6.42 -2.94 -14.89
N ILE A 683 7.13 -3.50 -15.88
CA ILE A 683 8.18 -2.80 -16.62
C ILE A 683 7.58 -1.63 -17.43
N LEU A 684 6.41 -1.84 -18.06
CA LEU A 684 5.69 -0.79 -18.77
C LEU A 684 5.17 0.31 -17.81
N ASN A 685 4.61 -0.10 -16.67
CA ASN A 685 4.14 0.82 -15.64
C ASN A 685 4.37 0.26 -14.24
N ASN A 686 5.37 0.79 -13.55
CA ASN A 686 5.77 0.37 -12.21
C ASN A 686 4.76 0.70 -11.10
N ARG A 687 3.70 1.45 -11.42
CA ARG A 687 2.61 1.80 -10.50
C ARG A 687 1.30 1.14 -10.89
N HIS A 688 1.28 0.25 -11.88
CA HIS A 688 0.02 -0.37 -12.29
C HIS A 688 -0.55 -1.25 -11.16
N LYS A 689 -1.63 -0.79 -10.53
CA LYS A 689 -2.20 -1.34 -9.29
C LYS A 689 -2.48 -2.84 -9.38
N ILE A 690 -3.23 -3.26 -10.40
CA ILE A 690 -3.65 -4.66 -10.58
C ILE A 690 -2.46 -5.55 -10.94
N ALA A 691 -1.48 -5.06 -11.73
CA ALA A 691 -0.31 -5.84 -12.07
C ALA A 691 0.55 -6.14 -10.83
N LEU A 692 0.76 -5.14 -9.96
CA LEU A 692 1.47 -5.33 -8.69
C LEU A 692 0.73 -6.32 -7.79
N LEU A 693 -0.61 -6.27 -7.76
CA LEU A 693 -1.45 -7.13 -6.94
C LEU A 693 -1.39 -8.59 -7.41
N VAL A 694 -1.58 -8.84 -8.71
CA VAL A 694 -1.52 -10.19 -9.30
C VAL A 694 -0.10 -10.75 -9.16
N TYR A 695 0.93 -9.94 -9.40
CA TYR A 695 2.32 -10.37 -9.21
C TYR A 695 2.63 -10.73 -7.76
N ALA A 696 2.18 -9.93 -6.79
CA ALA A 696 2.33 -10.22 -5.37
C ALA A 696 1.63 -11.53 -4.96
N ALA A 697 0.45 -11.81 -5.54
CA ALA A 697 -0.26 -13.05 -5.32
C ALA A 697 0.49 -14.27 -5.89
N ILE A 698 1.07 -14.15 -7.09
CA ILE A 698 1.93 -15.20 -7.68
C ILE A 698 3.15 -15.48 -6.78
N LEU A 699 3.81 -14.44 -6.27
CA LEU A 699 4.94 -14.59 -5.35
C LEU A 699 4.52 -15.26 -4.04
N MET A 700 3.31 -14.96 -3.55
CA MET A 700 2.74 -15.61 -2.37
C MET A 700 2.51 -17.12 -2.61
N GLU A 701 1.95 -17.51 -3.76
CA GLU A 701 1.77 -18.92 -4.15
C GLU A 701 3.11 -19.66 -4.25
N LYS A 702 4.15 -18.99 -4.77
CA LYS A 702 5.53 -19.49 -4.79
C LYS A 702 6.22 -19.51 -3.42
N ARG A 703 5.56 -19.05 -2.36
CA ARG A 703 6.06 -18.94 -0.97
C ARG A 703 7.22 -17.95 -0.79
N LEU A 704 7.37 -16.99 -1.71
CA LEU A 704 8.33 -15.88 -1.61
C LEU A 704 7.72 -14.72 -0.81
N PHE A 705 7.38 -14.98 0.46
CA PHE A 705 6.60 -14.05 1.29
C PHE A 705 7.26 -12.67 1.47
N ARG A 706 8.60 -12.61 1.54
CA ARG A 706 9.31 -11.33 1.73
C ARG A 706 9.16 -10.40 0.52
N GLU A 707 9.23 -10.96 -0.68
CA GLU A 707 9.08 -10.19 -1.91
C GLU A 707 7.61 -9.81 -2.11
N ALA A 708 6.69 -10.77 -1.88
CA ALA A 708 5.26 -10.52 -1.93
C ALA A 708 4.82 -9.38 -0.99
N GLU A 709 5.34 -9.34 0.25
CA GLU A 709 5.05 -8.25 1.20
C GLU A 709 5.48 -6.89 0.64
N ILE A 710 6.63 -6.80 -0.02
CA ILE A 710 7.11 -5.53 -0.60
C ILE A 710 6.14 -5.05 -1.69
N PHE A 711 5.66 -5.94 -2.56
CA PHE A 711 4.69 -5.57 -3.58
C PHE A 711 3.33 -5.19 -2.98
N PHE A 712 2.78 -5.97 -2.05
CA PHE A 712 1.51 -5.60 -1.39
C PHE A 712 1.59 -4.25 -0.67
N ARG A 713 2.69 -3.98 0.03
CA ARG A 713 2.91 -2.70 0.69
C ARG A 713 3.15 -1.56 -0.28
N SER A 714 3.78 -1.83 -1.44
CA SER A 714 3.96 -0.80 -2.47
C SER A 714 2.62 -0.30 -3.00
N ILE A 715 1.61 -1.19 -3.08
CA ILE A 715 0.24 -0.83 -3.49
C ILE A 715 -0.37 0.12 -2.46
N THR A 716 -0.29 -0.21 -1.17
CA THR A 716 -0.85 0.64 -0.10
C THR A 716 -0.13 1.98 0.01
N ASP A 717 1.17 2.03 -0.32
CA ASP A 717 1.95 3.27 -0.31
C ASP A 717 1.64 4.17 -1.52
N PHE A 718 1.46 3.58 -2.71
CA PHE A 718 1.08 4.34 -3.92
C PHE A 718 -0.39 4.75 -3.90
N TYR A 719 -1.25 3.94 -3.29
CA TYR A 719 -2.70 4.13 -3.23
C TYR A 719 -3.21 4.04 -1.78
N PRO A 720 -2.97 5.06 -0.94
CA PRO A 720 -3.35 5.00 0.48
C PRO A 720 -4.87 4.92 0.73
N LEU A 721 -5.69 5.39 -0.20
CA LEU A 721 -7.16 5.37 -0.11
C LEU A 721 -7.80 4.10 -0.72
N PHE A 722 -6.99 3.14 -1.16
CA PHE A 722 -7.46 1.90 -1.74
C PHE A 722 -7.77 0.87 -0.62
N ALA A 723 -9.03 0.81 -0.21
CA ALA A 723 -9.49 0.00 0.91
C ALA A 723 -9.26 -1.50 0.69
N GLU A 724 -9.47 -1.98 -0.53
CA GLU A 724 -9.26 -3.37 -0.92
C GLU A 724 -7.77 -3.73 -0.85
N GLY A 725 -6.86 -2.82 -1.17
CA GLY A 725 -5.41 -3.04 -1.06
C GLY A 725 -4.96 -3.25 0.37
N TRP A 726 -5.47 -2.43 1.31
CA TRP A 726 -5.22 -2.63 2.74
C TRP A 726 -5.85 -3.92 3.26
N THR A 727 -7.03 -4.28 2.78
CA THR A 727 -7.68 -5.55 3.14
C THR A 727 -6.88 -6.74 2.61
N ILE A 728 -6.37 -6.69 1.38
CA ILE A 728 -5.52 -7.73 0.81
C ILE A 728 -4.21 -7.86 1.59
N LEU A 729 -3.60 -6.74 2.00
CA LEU A 729 -2.42 -6.76 2.87
C LEU A 729 -2.73 -7.39 4.24
N HIS A 730 -3.91 -7.11 4.81
CA HIS A 730 -4.40 -7.76 6.01
C HIS A 730 -4.56 -9.28 5.83
N LEU A 731 -5.18 -9.73 4.73
CA LEU A 731 -5.36 -11.15 4.41
C LEU A 731 -4.01 -11.86 4.22
N PHE A 732 -3.06 -11.18 3.57
CA PHE A 732 -1.68 -11.65 3.44
C PHE A 732 -1.02 -11.82 4.83
N TYR A 733 -1.19 -10.85 5.73
CA TYR A 733 -0.66 -10.96 7.10
C TYR A 733 -1.30 -12.06 7.93
N ILE A 734 -2.60 -12.34 7.75
CA ILE A 734 -3.24 -13.53 8.32
C ILE A 734 -2.54 -14.79 7.80
N ARG A 735 -2.30 -14.86 6.50
CA ARG A 735 -1.69 -16.03 5.84
C ARG A 735 -0.26 -16.32 6.29
N ILE A 736 0.51 -15.29 6.66
CA ILE A 736 1.88 -15.41 7.19
C ILE A 736 1.95 -15.36 8.72
N GLU A 737 0.82 -15.29 9.41
CA GLU A 737 0.70 -15.18 10.88
C GLU A 737 1.46 -13.97 11.48
N TYR A 738 1.51 -12.85 10.73
CA TYR A 738 2.15 -11.62 11.19
C TYR A 738 1.17 -10.73 11.96
N TYR A 739 0.90 -11.10 13.21
CA TYR A 739 -0.10 -10.45 14.09
C TYR A 739 0.00 -8.91 14.18
N PRO A 740 1.18 -8.28 14.25
CA PRO A 740 1.26 -6.81 14.34
C PRO A 740 0.66 -6.09 13.13
N GLY A 741 0.77 -6.66 11.92
CA GLY A 741 0.26 -6.06 10.69
C GLY A 741 -1.23 -6.27 10.47
N ILE A 742 -1.79 -7.36 11.02
CA ILE A 742 -3.20 -7.75 10.83
C ILE A 742 -4.14 -6.64 11.31
N ASP A 743 -3.99 -6.20 12.56
CA ASP A 743 -4.85 -5.18 13.18
C ASP A 743 -4.73 -3.82 12.49
N ILE A 744 -3.50 -3.44 12.12
CA ILE A 744 -3.22 -2.14 11.52
C ILE A 744 -3.85 -2.06 10.13
N ALA A 745 -3.59 -3.06 9.29
CA ALA A 745 -4.06 -3.05 7.92
C ALA A 745 -5.59 -3.03 7.85
N ILE A 746 -6.30 -3.81 8.68
CA ILE A 746 -7.77 -3.78 8.68
C ILE A 746 -8.33 -2.48 9.26
N ARG A 747 -7.68 -1.88 10.27
CA ARG A 747 -8.11 -0.59 10.82
C ARG A 747 -8.03 0.50 9.75
N ILE A 748 -6.90 0.61 9.06
CA ILE A 748 -6.73 1.58 7.98
C ILE A 748 -7.72 1.30 6.84
N ALA A 749 -7.94 0.03 6.50
CA ALA A 749 -8.91 -0.34 5.48
C ALA A 749 -10.34 0.13 5.83
N LYS A 750 -10.76 -0.01 7.09
CA LYS A 750 -12.04 0.50 7.60
C LYS A 750 -12.11 2.03 7.57
N GLU A 751 -11.04 2.72 7.95
CA GLU A 751 -10.96 4.19 7.83
C GLU A 751 -11.11 4.65 6.37
N CYS A 752 -10.48 3.96 5.41
CA CYS A 752 -10.65 4.24 3.99
C CYS A 752 -12.09 4.05 3.51
N MET A 753 -12.84 3.11 4.09
CA MET A 753 -14.25 2.89 3.76
C MET A 753 -15.17 4.00 4.24
N GLU A 754 -14.81 4.71 5.32
CA GLU A 754 -15.55 5.87 5.83
C GLU A 754 -15.27 7.16 5.03
N ASP A 755 -14.18 7.19 4.27
CA ASP A 755 -13.83 8.33 3.43
C ASP A 755 -14.74 8.42 2.19
N LYS A 756 -15.24 9.63 1.91
CA LYS A 756 -16.10 9.92 0.76
C LYS A 756 -15.36 9.86 -0.57
N ASN A 757 -14.04 9.98 -0.55
CA ASN A 757 -13.19 9.97 -1.75
C ASN A 757 -12.59 8.58 -2.05
N ARG A 758 -13.23 7.50 -1.59
CA ARG A 758 -12.74 6.14 -1.79
C ARG A 758 -12.54 5.80 -3.27
N ASP A 759 -11.43 5.11 -3.55
CA ASP A 759 -11.11 4.60 -4.88
C ASP A 759 -11.64 3.17 -4.99
N THR A 760 -12.90 3.00 -5.42
CA THR A 760 -13.48 1.67 -5.66
C THR A 760 -13.21 1.26 -7.11
N GLU A 761 -12.31 0.29 -7.28
CA GLU A 761 -11.86 -0.21 -8.59
C GLU A 761 -12.68 -1.39 -9.13
N ILE A 762 -13.85 -1.68 -8.57
CA ILE A 762 -14.71 -2.72 -9.14
C ILE A 762 -15.14 -2.24 -10.53
N ASP A 763 -14.47 -2.75 -11.57
CA ASP A 763 -14.86 -2.54 -12.96
C ASP A 763 -16.35 -2.89 -13.12
N ASP A 764 -17.13 -1.99 -13.73
CA ASP A 764 -18.56 -2.16 -13.97
C ASP A 764 -18.85 -3.39 -14.86
N ARG A 765 -17.83 -3.95 -15.52
CA ARG A 765 -17.96 -5.18 -16.29
C ARG A 765 -18.33 -6.37 -15.39
N GLU A 766 -19.54 -6.87 -15.58
CA GLU A 766 -20.00 -8.09 -14.92
C GLU A 766 -19.25 -9.33 -15.43
N PRO A 767 -18.81 -10.23 -14.54
CA PRO A 767 -18.31 -11.55 -14.92
C PRO A 767 -19.35 -12.34 -15.71
N LEU A 768 -18.91 -13.15 -16.67
CA LEU A 768 -19.83 -13.88 -17.54
C LEU A 768 -20.55 -15.04 -16.81
N ALA A 769 -19.86 -15.70 -15.87
CA ALA A 769 -20.34 -16.91 -15.20
C ALA A 769 -21.11 -16.67 -13.89
N TRP A 770 -20.97 -15.50 -13.27
CA TRP A 770 -21.58 -15.18 -11.98
C TRP A 770 -21.84 -13.68 -11.85
N SER A 771 -22.69 -13.28 -10.91
CA SER A 771 -23.19 -11.90 -10.80
C SER A 771 -22.79 -11.21 -9.50
N MET A 772 -22.63 -9.89 -9.53
CA MET A 772 -22.24 -9.09 -8.35
C MET A 772 -23.44 -8.56 -7.55
N ILE A 773 -24.67 -8.96 -7.87
CA ILE A 773 -25.93 -8.44 -7.28
C ILE A 773 -25.96 -8.55 -5.75
N HIS A 774 -25.35 -9.60 -5.19
CA HIS A 774 -25.31 -9.82 -3.74
C HIS A 774 -24.15 -9.12 -3.02
N CYS A 775 -23.32 -8.32 -3.71
CA CYS A 775 -22.22 -7.61 -3.05
C CYS A 775 -22.77 -6.52 -2.11
N PRO A 776 -22.54 -6.61 -0.79
CA PRO A 776 -22.80 -5.48 0.10
C PRO A 776 -21.78 -4.37 -0.14
N GLN A 777 -22.25 -3.13 -0.33
CA GLN A 777 -21.39 -1.96 -0.60
C GLN A 777 -20.68 -1.40 0.64
N ASP A 778 -21.13 -1.81 1.83
CA ASP A 778 -20.60 -1.34 3.12
C ASP A 778 -19.63 -2.35 3.75
N ASN A 779 -19.54 -3.57 3.20
CA ASN A 779 -18.71 -4.62 3.75
C ASN A 779 -17.40 -4.77 2.96
N ILE A 780 -16.30 -4.44 3.62
CA ILE A 780 -14.97 -4.43 3.03
C ILE A 780 -14.47 -5.82 2.61
N TYR A 781 -14.78 -6.87 3.36
CA TYR A 781 -14.36 -8.23 3.02
C TYR A 781 -15.09 -8.73 1.79
N MET A 782 -16.37 -8.38 1.62
CA MET A 782 -17.15 -8.82 0.47
C MET A 782 -16.78 -8.05 -0.80
N ILE A 783 -16.51 -6.76 -0.70
CA ILE A 783 -15.94 -5.97 -1.81
C ILE A 783 -14.60 -6.56 -2.25
N THR A 784 -13.71 -6.81 -1.30
CA THR A 784 -12.39 -7.40 -1.56
C THR A 784 -12.51 -8.80 -2.13
N THR A 785 -13.42 -9.63 -1.61
CA THR A 785 -13.70 -10.98 -2.15
C THR A 785 -14.16 -10.90 -3.60
N THR A 786 -15.07 -9.98 -3.92
CA THR A 786 -15.55 -9.77 -5.29
C THR A 786 -14.40 -9.43 -6.23
N LEU A 787 -13.52 -8.51 -5.83
CA LEU A 787 -12.32 -8.14 -6.59
C LEU A 787 -11.38 -9.34 -6.79
N LEU A 788 -11.08 -10.07 -5.73
CA LEU A 788 -10.18 -11.23 -5.77
C LEU A 788 -10.72 -12.36 -6.65
N LEU A 789 -12.03 -12.62 -6.61
CA LEU A 789 -12.68 -13.62 -7.47
C LEU A 789 -12.66 -13.20 -8.95
N LYS A 790 -12.79 -11.89 -9.27
CA LYS A 790 -12.63 -11.40 -10.66
C LYS A 790 -11.22 -11.66 -11.21
N PHE A 791 -10.21 -11.56 -10.36
CA PHE A 791 -8.82 -11.86 -10.72
C PHE A 791 -8.42 -13.33 -10.48
N HIS A 792 -9.37 -14.19 -10.15
CA HIS A 792 -9.16 -15.62 -9.91
C HIS A 792 -8.11 -15.93 -8.81
N LEU A 793 -8.00 -15.05 -7.81
CA LEU A 793 -7.11 -15.19 -6.65
C LEU A 793 -7.84 -15.90 -5.50
N TYR A 794 -8.08 -17.20 -5.66
CA TYR A 794 -8.97 -17.99 -4.80
C TYR A 794 -8.49 -18.11 -3.35
N ASP A 795 -7.17 -18.20 -3.13
CA ASP A 795 -6.59 -18.38 -1.80
C ASP A 795 -6.91 -17.21 -0.87
N LEU A 796 -6.67 -15.98 -1.35
CA LEU A 796 -6.98 -14.76 -0.59
C LEU A 796 -8.49 -14.56 -0.45
N ALA A 797 -9.27 -14.87 -1.48
CA ALA A 797 -10.73 -14.79 -1.44
C ALA A 797 -11.31 -15.73 -0.36
N GLY A 798 -10.77 -16.94 -0.24
CA GLY A 798 -11.17 -17.90 0.80
C GLY A 798 -10.88 -17.41 2.22
N ILE A 799 -9.75 -16.73 2.43
CA ILE A 799 -9.42 -16.14 3.74
C ILE A 799 -10.39 -15.00 4.06
N ALA A 800 -10.71 -14.14 3.08
CA ALA A 800 -11.67 -13.05 3.26
C ALA A 800 -13.07 -13.56 3.64
N LEU A 801 -13.54 -14.60 2.93
CA LEU A 801 -14.82 -15.27 3.22
C LEU A 801 -14.81 -15.91 4.61
N ALA A 802 -13.69 -16.52 5.02
CA ALA A 802 -13.56 -17.10 6.36
C ALA A 802 -13.61 -16.03 7.47
N GLN A 803 -12.97 -14.87 7.26
CA GLN A 803 -13.04 -13.73 8.19
C GLN A 803 -14.47 -13.20 8.29
N GLU A 804 -15.14 -13.00 7.16
CA GLU A 804 -16.53 -12.54 7.16
C GLU A 804 -17.47 -13.53 7.85
N MET A 805 -17.30 -14.84 7.59
CA MET A 805 -18.06 -15.90 8.25
C MET A 805 -17.93 -15.85 9.78
N SER A 806 -16.76 -15.48 10.28
CA SER A 806 -16.53 -15.35 11.73
C SER A 806 -17.25 -14.16 12.36
N LEU A 807 -17.52 -13.11 11.59
CA LEU A 807 -18.15 -11.87 12.05
C LEU A 807 -19.68 -11.90 11.96
N THR A 808 -20.23 -12.29 10.80
CA THR A 808 -21.66 -12.19 10.51
C THR A 808 -22.37 -13.54 10.45
N GLY A 809 -21.65 -14.65 10.59
CA GLY A 809 -22.18 -16.01 10.46
C GLY A 809 -22.52 -16.37 9.00
N ARG A 810 -23.43 -17.33 8.79
CA ARG A 810 -23.82 -17.80 7.44
C ARG A 810 -24.92 -16.96 6.82
N SER A 811 -24.57 -15.79 6.31
CA SER A 811 -25.47 -14.92 5.54
C SER A 811 -25.67 -15.40 4.10
N THR A 812 -26.77 -15.00 3.45
CA THR A 812 -27.09 -15.40 2.08
C THR A 812 -26.02 -15.00 1.07
N TYR A 813 -25.52 -13.76 1.15
CA TYR A 813 -24.49 -13.28 0.23
C TYR A 813 -23.17 -14.04 0.44
N LEU A 814 -22.80 -14.34 1.69
CA LEU A 814 -21.61 -15.13 1.98
C LEU A 814 -21.71 -16.52 1.36
N LEU A 815 -22.84 -17.21 1.58
CA LEU A 815 -23.10 -18.52 0.97
C LEU A 815 -23.04 -18.48 -0.56
N TYR A 816 -23.57 -17.42 -1.17
CA TYR A 816 -23.47 -17.21 -2.62
C TYR A 816 -22.01 -17.06 -3.09
N TYR A 817 -21.22 -16.19 -2.46
CA TYR A 817 -19.82 -16.00 -2.85
C TYR A 817 -18.92 -17.20 -2.54
N MET A 818 -19.21 -17.97 -1.49
CA MET A 818 -18.58 -19.28 -1.27
C MET A 818 -18.91 -20.25 -2.41
N ALA A 819 -20.18 -20.29 -2.84
CA ALA A 819 -20.56 -21.11 -3.99
C ALA A 819 -19.87 -20.66 -5.29
N VAL A 820 -19.71 -19.35 -5.51
CA VAL A 820 -18.95 -18.81 -6.65
C VAL A 820 -17.50 -19.28 -6.58
N GLN A 821 -16.84 -19.16 -5.43
CA GLN A 821 -15.47 -19.63 -5.24
C GLN A 821 -15.34 -21.13 -5.55
N HIS A 822 -16.25 -21.96 -5.03
CA HIS A 822 -16.26 -23.39 -5.29
C HIS A 822 -16.54 -23.73 -6.76
N TYR A 823 -17.44 -23.00 -7.42
CA TYR A 823 -17.70 -23.15 -8.85
C TYR A 823 -16.45 -22.86 -9.69
N LEU A 824 -15.74 -21.77 -9.40
CA LEU A 824 -14.50 -21.40 -10.10
C LEU A 824 -13.35 -22.38 -9.83
N LEU A 825 -13.33 -23.03 -8.67
CA LEU A 825 -12.41 -24.12 -8.33
C LEU A 825 -12.82 -25.49 -8.92
N HIS A 826 -13.84 -25.53 -9.78
CA HIS A 826 -14.42 -26.76 -10.34
C HIS A 826 -14.95 -27.77 -9.31
N ARG A 827 -15.34 -27.30 -8.11
CA ARG A 827 -15.98 -28.10 -7.05
C ARG A 827 -17.49 -27.89 -7.06
N HIS A 828 -18.15 -28.47 -8.05
CA HIS A 828 -19.58 -28.24 -8.33
C HIS A 828 -20.51 -28.77 -7.21
N ASP A 829 -20.18 -29.91 -6.60
CA ASP A 829 -20.94 -30.48 -5.48
C ASP A 829 -21.00 -29.53 -4.27
N ASP A 830 -19.84 -28.99 -3.86
CA ASP A 830 -19.72 -28.05 -2.74
C ASP A 830 -20.48 -26.75 -3.07
N ALA A 831 -20.35 -26.24 -4.29
CA ALA A 831 -21.05 -25.06 -4.75
C ALA A 831 -22.59 -25.24 -4.69
N LEU A 832 -23.10 -26.39 -5.15
CA LEU A 832 -24.52 -26.73 -5.07
C LEU A 832 -25.00 -26.85 -3.62
N SER A 833 -24.16 -27.33 -2.69
CA SER A 833 -24.53 -27.42 -1.28
C SER A 833 -24.79 -26.03 -0.67
N HIS A 834 -23.89 -25.08 -0.90
CA HIS A 834 -24.02 -23.70 -0.44
C HIS A 834 -25.19 -22.98 -1.13
N LEU A 835 -25.42 -23.21 -2.42
CA LEU A 835 -26.56 -22.64 -3.14
C LEU A 835 -27.89 -23.18 -2.65
N LYS A 836 -27.98 -24.48 -2.33
CA LYS A 836 -29.17 -25.08 -1.72
C LYS A 836 -29.46 -24.47 -0.35
N GLU A 837 -28.42 -24.19 0.45
CA GLU A 837 -28.55 -23.50 1.74
C GLU A 837 -29.01 -22.04 1.54
N ALA A 838 -28.38 -21.29 0.64
CA ALA A 838 -28.76 -19.91 0.31
C ALA A 838 -30.22 -19.82 -0.17
N ARG A 839 -30.63 -20.76 -1.04
CA ARG A 839 -32.02 -20.91 -1.51
C ARG A 839 -33.00 -21.12 -0.36
N CYS A 840 -32.63 -21.93 0.63
CA CYS A 840 -33.49 -22.18 1.78
C CYS A 840 -33.65 -20.95 2.69
N GLN A 841 -32.65 -20.07 2.75
CA GLN A 841 -32.69 -18.86 3.57
C GLN A 841 -33.43 -17.70 2.90
N TYR A 842 -33.12 -17.41 1.63
CA TYR A 842 -33.57 -16.20 0.92
C TYR A 842 -34.58 -16.46 -0.20
N GLY A 843 -34.64 -17.69 -0.71
CA GLY A 843 -35.42 -18.06 -1.89
C GLY A 843 -34.56 -18.15 -3.15
N MET A 844 -35.21 -18.47 -4.28
CA MET A 844 -34.54 -18.48 -5.60
C MET A 844 -34.60 -17.10 -6.23
N ASP A 845 -33.44 -16.54 -6.50
CA ASP A 845 -33.23 -15.33 -7.30
C ASP A 845 -32.51 -15.68 -8.62
N TYR A 846 -32.20 -14.67 -9.43
CA TYR A 846 -31.54 -14.86 -10.72
C TYR A 846 -30.14 -15.45 -10.56
N SER A 847 -29.35 -14.88 -9.66
CA SER A 847 -27.96 -15.21 -9.36
C SER A 847 -27.78 -16.65 -8.88
N ILE A 848 -28.59 -17.08 -7.90
CA ILE A 848 -28.60 -18.45 -7.37
C ILE A 848 -29.10 -19.41 -8.46
N ALA A 849 -30.21 -19.09 -9.14
CA ALA A 849 -30.75 -19.95 -10.19
C ALA A 849 -29.77 -20.15 -11.36
N CYS A 850 -29.12 -19.08 -11.80
CA CYS A 850 -28.14 -19.11 -12.88
C CYS A 850 -26.92 -19.96 -12.50
N LEU A 851 -26.33 -19.71 -11.32
CA LEU A 851 -25.15 -20.45 -10.85
C LEU A 851 -25.45 -21.93 -10.56
N MET A 852 -26.62 -22.24 -9.99
CA MET A 852 -27.09 -23.63 -9.83
C MET A 852 -27.23 -24.32 -11.19
N GLY A 853 -27.83 -23.64 -12.17
CA GLY A 853 -27.94 -24.14 -13.53
C GLY A 853 -26.58 -24.41 -14.16
N HIS A 854 -25.61 -23.51 -13.98
CA HIS A 854 -24.22 -23.70 -14.43
C HIS A 854 -23.55 -24.91 -13.76
N CYS A 855 -23.76 -25.15 -12.47
CA CYS A 855 -23.23 -26.35 -11.80
C CYS A 855 -23.85 -27.63 -12.38
N TYR A 856 -25.18 -27.71 -12.51
CA TYR A 856 -25.85 -28.87 -13.10
C TYR A 856 -25.46 -29.12 -14.57
N PHE A 857 -25.23 -28.05 -15.33
CA PHE A 857 -24.72 -28.16 -16.70
C PHE A 857 -23.35 -28.84 -16.74
N GLN A 858 -22.43 -28.47 -15.84
CA GLN A 858 -21.09 -29.07 -15.77
C GLN A 858 -21.12 -30.52 -15.25
N GLU A 859 -22.07 -30.86 -14.37
CA GLU A 859 -22.31 -32.23 -13.91
C GLU A 859 -23.00 -33.12 -14.98
N GLY A 860 -23.59 -32.51 -16.02
CA GLY A 860 -24.31 -33.20 -17.09
C GLY A 860 -25.79 -33.47 -16.80
N ASP A 861 -26.35 -32.94 -15.71
CA ASP A 861 -27.79 -32.99 -15.43
C ASP A 861 -28.53 -31.88 -16.18
N PHE A 862 -28.78 -32.14 -17.47
CA PHE A 862 -29.46 -31.20 -18.35
C PHE A 862 -30.94 -30.98 -17.98
N GLU A 863 -31.57 -31.85 -17.20
CA GLU A 863 -32.98 -31.68 -16.79
C GLU A 863 -33.13 -30.61 -15.72
N GLU A 864 -32.36 -30.71 -14.64
CA GLU A 864 -32.37 -29.71 -13.59
C GLU A 864 -31.76 -28.39 -14.06
N ALA A 865 -30.71 -28.43 -14.90
CA ALA A 865 -30.13 -27.22 -15.49
C ALA A 865 -31.16 -26.39 -16.27
N ILE A 866 -31.97 -27.02 -17.14
CA ILE A 866 -33.03 -26.31 -17.90
C ILE A 866 -34.04 -25.66 -16.95
N LYS A 867 -34.50 -26.37 -15.90
CA LYS A 867 -35.46 -25.82 -14.93
C LYS A 867 -34.91 -24.57 -14.25
N CYS A 868 -33.66 -24.61 -13.81
CA CYS A 868 -32.98 -23.48 -13.17
C CYS A 868 -32.84 -22.29 -14.13
N TYR A 869 -32.42 -22.52 -15.36
CA TYR A 869 -32.25 -21.46 -16.34
C TYR A 869 -33.57 -20.84 -16.84
N GLU A 870 -34.61 -21.65 -17.05
CA GLU A 870 -35.94 -21.14 -17.41
C GLU A 870 -36.50 -20.26 -16.30
N PHE A 871 -36.33 -20.68 -15.04
CA PHE A 871 -36.68 -19.85 -13.89
C PHE A 871 -35.93 -18.52 -13.90
N ALA A 872 -34.59 -18.55 -14.06
CA ALA A 872 -33.77 -17.34 -14.12
C ALA A 872 -34.19 -16.40 -15.26
N ASN A 873 -34.53 -16.93 -16.43
CA ASN A 873 -34.98 -16.14 -17.58
C ASN A 873 -36.38 -15.51 -17.40
N MET A 874 -37.24 -16.13 -16.58
CA MET A 874 -38.58 -15.62 -16.24
C MET A 874 -38.58 -14.49 -15.21
N LEU A 875 -37.48 -14.28 -14.47
CA LEU A 875 -37.39 -13.24 -13.45
C LEU A 875 -37.30 -11.84 -14.06
N PHE A 876 -37.99 -10.89 -13.43
CA PHE A 876 -38.01 -9.48 -13.87
C PHE A 876 -36.72 -8.74 -13.51
N ASN A 877 -36.13 -9.01 -12.34
CA ASN A 877 -34.92 -8.34 -11.84
C ASN A 877 -33.62 -9.01 -12.35
N ARG A 878 -33.57 -9.43 -13.61
CA ARG A 878 -32.39 -10.06 -14.22
C ARG A 878 -31.51 -9.04 -14.94
N PRO A 879 -30.19 -9.26 -15.05
CA PRO A 879 -29.30 -8.46 -15.90
C PRO A 879 -29.75 -8.46 -17.37
N ASP A 880 -29.38 -7.40 -18.10
CA ASP A 880 -29.68 -7.28 -19.53
C ASP A 880 -28.89 -8.31 -20.36
N ASN A 881 -27.62 -8.55 -19.99
CA ASN A 881 -26.77 -9.53 -20.65
C ASN A 881 -26.95 -10.93 -20.03
N ILE A 882 -27.80 -11.74 -20.65
CA ILE A 882 -28.04 -13.16 -20.28
C ILE A 882 -27.43 -14.13 -21.28
N TYR A 883 -26.41 -13.70 -22.02
CA TYR A 883 -25.85 -14.45 -23.16
C TYR A 883 -25.42 -15.87 -22.79
N LEU A 884 -24.55 -16.05 -21.78
CA LEU A 884 -24.03 -17.37 -21.40
C LEU A 884 -25.13 -18.32 -20.93
N LEU A 885 -26.12 -17.80 -20.22
CA LEU A 885 -27.31 -18.55 -19.82
C LEU A 885 -28.06 -19.06 -21.06
N GLN A 886 -28.35 -18.19 -22.02
CA GLN A 886 -29.05 -18.57 -23.25
C GLN A 886 -28.27 -19.60 -24.06
N LEU A 887 -26.95 -19.42 -24.17
CA LEU A 887 -26.07 -20.36 -24.86
C LEU A 887 -26.11 -21.75 -24.20
N ARG A 888 -25.95 -21.84 -22.88
CA ARG A 888 -25.99 -23.12 -22.15
C ARG A 888 -27.37 -23.79 -22.18
N VAL A 889 -28.46 -23.02 -22.11
CA VAL A 889 -29.83 -23.55 -22.30
C VAL A 889 -30.01 -24.16 -23.68
N GLY A 890 -29.57 -23.45 -24.72
CA GLY A 890 -29.63 -23.96 -26.09
C GLY A 890 -28.83 -25.27 -26.25
N LEU A 891 -27.63 -25.32 -25.68
CA LEU A 891 -26.80 -26.54 -25.64
C LEU A 891 -27.49 -27.71 -24.92
N CYS A 892 -28.14 -27.46 -23.79
CA CYS A 892 -28.95 -28.47 -23.11
C CYS A 892 -30.05 -29.03 -24.02
N TYR A 893 -30.74 -28.15 -24.78
CA TYR A 893 -31.79 -28.56 -25.71
C TYR A 893 -31.26 -29.34 -26.92
N GLU A 894 -30.09 -28.97 -27.47
CA GLU A 894 -29.43 -29.74 -28.54
C GLU A 894 -29.01 -31.13 -28.06
N ASN A 895 -28.46 -31.25 -26.84
CA ASN A 895 -28.12 -32.54 -26.25
C ASN A 895 -29.35 -33.45 -26.07
N LYS A 896 -30.52 -32.87 -25.79
CA LYS A 896 -31.81 -33.57 -25.76
C LYS A 896 -32.44 -33.79 -27.15
N LYS A 897 -31.81 -33.32 -28.22
CA LYS A 897 -32.32 -33.34 -29.61
C LYS A 897 -33.61 -32.57 -29.83
N GLU A 898 -33.91 -31.59 -28.98
CA GLU A 898 -35.06 -30.69 -29.11
C GLU A 898 -34.69 -29.44 -29.94
N TYR A 899 -34.30 -29.66 -31.20
CA TYR A 899 -33.73 -28.61 -32.06
C TYR A 899 -34.65 -27.40 -32.31
N GLU A 900 -35.98 -27.58 -32.30
CA GLU A 900 -36.93 -26.46 -32.45
C GLU A 900 -36.90 -25.47 -31.28
N LYS A 901 -36.69 -25.96 -30.05
CA LYS A 901 -36.54 -25.10 -28.88
C LYS A 901 -35.14 -24.49 -28.84
N ALA A 902 -34.12 -25.30 -29.10
CA ALA A 902 -32.72 -24.86 -29.18
C ALA A 902 -32.58 -23.67 -30.15
N LYS A 903 -33.11 -23.80 -31.37
CA LYS A 903 -33.16 -22.74 -32.38
C LYS A 903 -33.70 -21.42 -31.84
N LYS A 904 -34.84 -21.45 -31.14
CA LYS A 904 -35.46 -20.22 -30.59
C LYS A 904 -34.57 -19.56 -29.55
N VAL A 905 -33.96 -20.35 -28.67
CA VAL A 905 -33.08 -19.84 -27.61
C VAL A 905 -31.79 -19.25 -28.21
N PHE A 906 -31.16 -19.93 -29.15
CA PHE A 906 -29.94 -19.41 -29.79
C PHE A 906 -30.20 -18.17 -30.65
N LEU A 907 -31.35 -18.08 -31.33
CA LEU A 907 -31.72 -16.84 -32.04
C LEU A 907 -31.87 -15.66 -31.08
N ASN A 908 -32.42 -15.88 -29.88
CA ASN A 908 -32.46 -14.85 -28.84
C ASN A 908 -31.05 -14.48 -28.35
N ALA A 909 -30.13 -15.46 -28.23
CA ALA A 909 -28.73 -15.20 -27.90
C ALA A 909 -28.03 -14.36 -28.99
N CYS A 910 -28.28 -14.63 -30.27
CA CYS A 910 -27.76 -13.82 -31.36
C CYS A 910 -28.31 -12.38 -31.37
N GLN A 911 -29.52 -12.16 -30.86
CA GLN A 911 -30.10 -10.82 -30.71
C GLN A 911 -29.44 -10.03 -29.58
N THR A 912 -29.07 -10.69 -28.47
CA THR A 912 -28.43 -10.03 -27.32
C THR A 912 -26.93 -9.82 -27.54
N SER A 913 -26.21 -10.85 -28.00
CA SER A 913 -24.76 -10.78 -28.26
C SER A 913 -24.38 -11.77 -29.36
N PRO A 914 -24.17 -11.31 -30.61
CA PRO A 914 -23.82 -12.20 -31.72
C PRO A 914 -22.37 -12.67 -31.62
N THR A 915 -22.18 -13.98 -31.47
CA THR A 915 -20.87 -14.62 -31.45
C THR A 915 -20.78 -15.68 -32.56
N SER A 916 -19.56 -16.12 -32.87
CA SER A 916 -19.38 -17.23 -33.82
C SER A 916 -20.08 -18.49 -33.31
N GLN A 917 -20.00 -18.74 -31.99
CA GLN A 917 -20.60 -19.91 -31.36
C GLN A 917 -22.13 -19.85 -31.37
N SER A 918 -22.74 -18.70 -31.07
CA SER A 918 -24.19 -18.56 -31.09
C SER A 918 -24.76 -18.83 -32.49
N TRP A 919 -24.12 -18.29 -33.53
CA TRP A 919 -24.53 -18.52 -34.93
C TRP A 919 -24.23 -19.94 -35.42
N LEU A 920 -23.14 -20.55 -34.95
CA LEU A 920 -22.83 -21.95 -35.21
C LEU A 920 -23.98 -22.85 -34.74
N HIS A 921 -24.43 -22.70 -33.49
CA HIS A 921 -25.52 -23.53 -32.97
C HIS A 921 -26.88 -23.23 -33.60
N VAL A 922 -27.15 -21.98 -34.01
CA VAL A 922 -28.30 -21.69 -34.89
C VAL A 922 -28.21 -22.50 -36.19
N GLY A 923 -27.03 -22.53 -36.82
CA GLY A 923 -26.76 -23.30 -38.03
C GLY A 923 -26.94 -24.81 -37.85
N ILE A 924 -26.42 -25.37 -36.75
CA ILE A 924 -26.57 -26.79 -36.38
C ILE A 924 -28.05 -27.13 -36.19
N SER A 925 -28.77 -26.33 -35.40
CA SER A 925 -30.20 -26.51 -35.16
C SER A 925 -31.01 -26.47 -36.47
N PHE A 926 -30.69 -25.57 -37.41
CA PHE A 926 -31.35 -25.54 -38.73
C PHE A 926 -30.99 -26.74 -39.61
N TYR A 927 -29.71 -27.17 -39.60
CA TYR A 927 -29.24 -28.33 -40.36
C TYR A 927 -29.96 -29.62 -39.93
N GLU A 928 -30.05 -29.86 -38.62
CA GLU A 928 -30.73 -31.04 -38.05
C GLU A 928 -32.25 -31.02 -38.30
N LEU A 929 -32.85 -29.83 -38.42
CA LEU A 929 -34.25 -29.65 -38.85
C LEU A 929 -34.44 -29.75 -40.37
N ASN A 930 -33.38 -30.05 -41.12
CA ASN A 930 -33.35 -30.14 -42.59
C ASN A 930 -33.74 -28.81 -43.29
N GLN A 931 -33.51 -27.67 -42.63
CA GLN A 931 -33.72 -26.31 -43.14
C GLN A 931 -32.39 -25.77 -43.68
N LEU A 932 -31.92 -26.35 -44.80
CA LEU A 932 -30.56 -26.17 -45.29
C LEU A 932 -30.23 -24.73 -45.73
N LYS A 933 -31.21 -23.97 -46.24
CA LYS A 933 -30.97 -22.59 -46.72
C LYS A 933 -30.70 -21.64 -45.55
N GLU A 934 -31.49 -21.77 -44.49
CA GLU A 934 -31.34 -20.99 -43.27
C GLU A 934 -30.07 -21.41 -42.51
N ALA A 935 -29.72 -22.70 -42.52
CA ALA A 935 -28.45 -23.20 -42.00
C ALA A 935 -27.24 -22.57 -42.73
N GLU A 936 -27.31 -22.44 -44.05
CA GLU A 936 -26.28 -21.78 -44.87
C GLU A 936 -26.02 -20.35 -44.41
N VAL A 937 -27.09 -19.55 -44.26
CA VAL A 937 -27.00 -18.16 -43.82
C VAL A 937 -26.38 -18.07 -42.42
N ALA A 938 -26.85 -18.89 -41.48
CA ALA A 938 -26.36 -18.88 -40.10
C ALA A 938 -24.86 -19.25 -40.01
N LEU A 939 -24.43 -20.30 -40.72
CA LEU A 939 -23.02 -20.72 -40.73
C LEU A 939 -22.11 -19.71 -41.44
N ILE A 940 -22.60 -19.02 -42.47
CA ILE A 940 -21.85 -17.93 -43.12
C ILE A 940 -21.68 -16.75 -42.15
N GLU A 941 -22.72 -16.37 -41.39
CA GLU A 941 -22.58 -15.33 -40.36
C GLU A 941 -21.61 -15.73 -39.25
N ALA A 942 -21.62 -17.00 -38.81
CA ALA A 942 -20.63 -17.53 -37.86
C ALA A 942 -19.19 -17.39 -38.38
N ASN A 943 -18.99 -17.72 -39.67
CA ASN A 943 -17.69 -17.66 -40.35
C ASN A 943 -17.22 -16.21 -40.61
N LYS A 944 -18.15 -15.26 -40.75
CA LYS A 944 -17.81 -13.82 -40.86
C LYS A 944 -17.26 -13.27 -39.54
N ILE A 945 -17.76 -13.75 -38.41
CA ILE A 945 -17.32 -13.31 -37.08
C ILE A 945 -15.97 -13.93 -36.73
N ASP A 946 -15.84 -15.26 -36.87
CA ASP A 946 -14.58 -15.97 -36.71
C ASP A 946 -14.38 -16.95 -37.86
N ASN A 947 -13.43 -16.61 -38.74
CA ASN A 947 -13.08 -17.43 -39.90
C ASN A 947 -12.10 -18.57 -39.58
N CYS A 948 -11.68 -18.67 -38.32
CA CYS A 948 -10.81 -19.72 -37.83
C CYS A 948 -11.57 -20.80 -37.03
N ASN A 949 -12.86 -20.60 -36.75
CA ASN A 949 -13.66 -21.59 -36.03
C ASN A 949 -13.78 -22.87 -36.87
N VAL A 950 -13.22 -23.96 -36.33
CA VAL A 950 -13.05 -25.21 -37.08
C VAL A 950 -14.36 -25.97 -37.23
N ASP A 951 -15.22 -25.89 -36.22
CA ASP A 951 -16.54 -26.54 -36.25
C ASP A 951 -17.45 -25.88 -37.29
N VAL A 952 -17.38 -24.55 -37.45
CA VAL A 952 -18.10 -23.83 -38.52
C VAL A 952 -17.69 -24.36 -39.89
N TRP A 953 -16.39 -24.52 -40.16
CA TRP A 953 -15.91 -25.11 -41.41
C TRP A 953 -16.37 -26.57 -41.59
N GLY A 954 -16.41 -27.36 -40.51
CA GLY A 954 -16.91 -28.73 -40.53
C GLY A 954 -18.40 -28.82 -40.86
N TYR A 955 -19.25 -27.97 -40.27
CA TYR A 955 -20.68 -27.94 -40.60
C TYR A 955 -20.96 -27.36 -41.99
N LEU A 956 -20.16 -26.39 -42.46
CA LEU A 956 -20.21 -25.95 -43.87
C LEU A 956 -19.85 -27.08 -44.84
N CYS A 957 -18.94 -27.98 -44.46
CA CYS A 957 -18.66 -29.19 -45.25
C CYS A 957 -19.88 -30.10 -45.34
N LEU A 958 -20.51 -30.42 -44.20
CA LEU A 958 -21.72 -31.25 -44.16
C LEU A 958 -22.87 -30.63 -44.96
N LEU A 959 -23.03 -29.31 -44.85
CA LEU A 959 -24.05 -28.57 -45.59
C LEU A 959 -23.81 -28.64 -47.10
N ASN A 960 -22.59 -28.37 -47.56
CA ASN A 960 -22.25 -28.43 -48.98
C ASN A 960 -22.38 -29.84 -49.56
N LEU A 961 -22.03 -30.89 -48.79
CA LEU A 961 -22.31 -32.27 -49.17
C LEU A 961 -23.81 -32.54 -49.30
N SER A 962 -24.62 -32.08 -48.34
CA SER A 962 -26.09 -32.24 -48.39
C SER A 962 -26.74 -31.50 -49.56
N LEU A 963 -26.11 -30.42 -50.04
CA LEU A 963 -26.53 -29.63 -51.20
C LEU A 963 -25.92 -30.11 -52.53
N ASN A 964 -25.11 -31.17 -52.53
CA ASN A 964 -24.35 -31.69 -53.68
C ASN A 964 -23.39 -30.67 -54.33
N ARG A 965 -22.82 -29.77 -53.53
CA ARG A 965 -21.89 -28.71 -53.92
C ARG A 965 -20.43 -29.14 -53.67
N TYR A 966 -19.89 -29.97 -54.55
CA TYR A 966 -18.61 -30.65 -54.34
C TYR A 966 -17.38 -29.73 -54.40
N GLU A 967 -17.41 -28.68 -55.22
CA GLU A 967 -16.27 -27.74 -55.33
C GLU A 967 -16.13 -26.89 -54.06
N GLU A 968 -17.23 -26.34 -53.56
CA GLU A 968 -17.25 -25.59 -52.30
C GLU A 968 -16.91 -26.50 -51.12
N PHE A 969 -17.39 -27.74 -51.12
CA PHE A 969 -16.98 -28.75 -50.13
C PHE A 969 -15.46 -28.92 -50.09
N ALA A 970 -14.80 -29.10 -51.23
CA ALA A 970 -13.34 -29.28 -51.28
C ALA A 970 -12.56 -28.05 -50.77
N GLN A 971 -13.14 -26.85 -50.87
CA GLN A 971 -12.55 -25.64 -50.28
C GLN A 971 -12.74 -25.61 -48.76
N CYS A 972 -13.96 -25.84 -48.27
CA CYS A 972 -14.27 -25.89 -46.85
C CYS A 972 -13.46 -26.99 -46.13
N TYR A 973 -13.33 -28.17 -46.76
CA TYR A 973 -12.61 -29.31 -46.20
C TYR A 973 -11.10 -29.02 -46.06
N ARG A 974 -10.51 -28.30 -47.04
CA ARG A 974 -9.13 -27.82 -46.94
C ARG A 974 -8.93 -26.86 -45.77
N GLN A 975 -9.88 -25.95 -45.52
CA GLN A 975 -9.80 -25.05 -44.36
C GLN A 975 -10.01 -25.81 -43.03
N ALA A 976 -10.95 -26.74 -42.98
CA ALA A 976 -11.19 -27.58 -41.80
C ALA A 976 -9.94 -28.40 -41.42
N ILE A 977 -9.21 -28.94 -42.40
CA ILE A 977 -7.92 -29.62 -42.17
C ILE A 977 -6.85 -28.62 -41.74
N LYS A 978 -6.75 -27.46 -42.38
CA LYS A 978 -5.76 -26.42 -42.05
C LYS A 978 -5.86 -25.98 -40.59
N TYR A 979 -7.07 -25.78 -40.09
CA TYR A 979 -7.31 -25.41 -38.68
C TYR A 979 -7.43 -26.63 -37.73
N ASN A 980 -7.18 -27.83 -38.24
CA ASN A 980 -7.10 -29.08 -37.49
C ASN A 980 -8.41 -29.47 -36.78
N LEU A 981 -9.42 -29.89 -37.55
CA LEU A 981 -10.71 -30.36 -37.03
C LEU A 981 -10.53 -31.55 -36.07
N LYS A 982 -10.73 -31.29 -34.76
CA LYS A 982 -10.61 -32.31 -33.69
C LYS A 982 -11.93 -32.99 -33.34
N ASN A 983 -13.08 -32.42 -33.71
CA ASN A 983 -14.38 -32.95 -33.34
C ASN A 983 -14.66 -34.29 -34.04
N GLU A 984 -14.42 -35.41 -33.34
CA GLU A 984 -14.51 -36.77 -33.90
C GLU A 984 -15.90 -37.10 -34.43
N LYS A 985 -16.97 -36.64 -33.76
CA LYS A 985 -18.35 -36.86 -34.21
C LYS A 985 -18.59 -36.20 -35.56
N LEU A 986 -18.17 -34.94 -35.70
CA LEU A 986 -18.31 -34.17 -36.93
C LEU A 986 -17.45 -34.75 -38.05
N LEU A 987 -16.20 -35.13 -37.74
CA LEU A 987 -15.29 -35.76 -38.70
C LEU A 987 -15.84 -37.10 -39.22
N ASN A 988 -16.38 -37.93 -38.32
CA ASN A 988 -17.00 -39.20 -38.69
C ASN A 988 -18.27 -38.98 -39.51
N ALA A 989 -19.11 -38.01 -39.15
CA ALA A 989 -20.30 -37.66 -39.93
C ALA A 989 -19.93 -37.24 -41.36
N ILE A 990 -18.88 -36.42 -41.52
CA ILE A 990 -18.37 -36.02 -42.85
C ILE A 990 -17.87 -37.24 -43.62
N LYS A 991 -17.08 -38.12 -43.00
CA LYS A 991 -16.56 -39.35 -43.62
C LYS A 991 -17.68 -40.30 -44.05
N GLU A 992 -18.64 -40.57 -43.19
CA GLU A 992 -19.81 -41.40 -43.52
C GLU A 992 -20.61 -40.82 -44.69
N PHE A 993 -20.80 -39.49 -44.73
CA PHE A 993 -21.49 -38.84 -45.85
C PHE A 993 -20.70 -38.93 -47.16
N MET A 994 -19.37 -38.80 -47.11
CA MET A 994 -18.50 -39.00 -48.27
C MET A 994 -18.58 -40.43 -48.81
N GLU A 995 -18.55 -41.43 -47.92
CA GLU A 995 -18.69 -42.85 -48.29
C GLU A 995 -20.06 -43.14 -48.90
N ARG A 996 -21.15 -42.58 -48.36
CA ARG A 996 -22.50 -42.72 -48.92
C ARG A 996 -22.64 -42.14 -50.32
N LEU A 997 -21.93 -41.05 -50.61
CA LEU A 997 -21.93 -40.39 -51.92
C LEU A 997 -20.89 -40.96 -52.88
N ASN A 998 -20.09 -41.94 -52.43
CA ASN A 998 -18.98 -42.55 -53.19
C ASN A 998 -17.98 -41.49 -53.72
N TYR A 999 -17.77 -40.42 -52.96
CA TYR A 999 -16.93 -39.30 -53.31
C TYR A 999 -15.55 -39.45 -52.66
N GLU A 1000 -14.53 -39.76 -53.45
CA GLU A 1000 -13.13 -39.75 -53.01
C GLU A 1000 -12.55 -38.35 -53.16
N VAL A 1001 -12.08 -37.77 -52.05
CA VAL A 1001 -11.30 -36.53 -52.08
C VAL A 1001 -9.93 -36.87 -52.65
N GLU A 1002 -9.49 -36.18 -53.71
CA GLU A 1002 -8.08 -36.14 -54.10
C GLU A 1002 -7.30 -35.44 -52.97
N ILE A 1003 -6.86 -36.23 -51.98
CA ILE A 1003 -6.01 -35.75 -50.91
C ILE A 1003 -4.65 -35.45 -51.53
N LEU A 1004 -4.41 -34.19 -51.90
CA LEU A 1004 -3.05 -33.69 -52.03
C LEU A 1004 -2.40 -33.81 -50.66
N GLN A 1005 -1.62 -34.89 -50.48
CA GLN A 1005 -0.76 -35.10 -49.32
C GLN A 1005 0.12 -33.86 -49.15
N VAL A 1006 -0.18 -33.03 -48.15
CA VAL A 1006 0.74 -31.99 -47.70
C VAL A 1006 1.71 -32.68 -46.75
N THR A 1007 2.88 -33.02 -47.30
CA THR A 1007 4.11 -33.39 -46.55
C THR A 1007 4.65 -32.22 -45.76
#